data_AF-A0A1L9RP82-F1
#
_entry.id   AF-A0A1L9RP82-F1
#
_cell.length_a   1.000
_cell.length_b   1.000
_cell.length_c   1.000
_cell.angle_alpha   90.00
_cell.angle_beta   90.00
_cell.angle_gamma   90.00
#
_symmetry.space_group_name_H-M   'P 1'
#
loop_
_entity.id
_entity.type
_entity.pdbx_description
1 polymer ?
#
loop_
_entity_poly.entity_id
_entity_poly.type
_entity_poly.pdbx_seq_one_letter_code
_entity_poly.pdbx_strand_id
1 'polypeptide(L)'
;MSAPGAGHQFPSQEVSWQKRDVLLFANSIGCKADELHFLYELHPNFAVFPTYSLILPFKLTDQEVTDFYARSQGSPIPGVPKFDYRRVVDGQRKLTLLKPLPPSSAGKKFELRNKVIGVYDKGKPGTVVETEQSIVDETGEVYSKTVSSNFFVAQGNWGGPKGPSTVSYAPPEGRKPDAVHVIQSTLETAHLYRLNGDYNPLHATPEPGQQMGFGGIIIHGLFSWNSAAHGILRELGGSDPKNLKEFQARFASPVRPGDKLTTEIWRMGIVQDGFEEVRFVTKNDKDKVVLSNGRCLLKVVGPKSKLPRIPQLASGCRIPSIGLRSKHSSSWTDAQKNNIQTQSGERILGPERIPDHVQLKVNPEGNIGNFGPFWLRENCQCAKCIHPDTKQRAIDTFSMPLNVRARNVEYDTGGAKIEWSDGHIGDYPFDWLLPHQEHTSLNRNLVKPEPMSFRPMRSLVPGQSSPKVSYEKVMSEDRYLFEWLDKIYSWGFCFVEGIPINPESTQALIERIAFIRHTHYGGFWDFTADLTFKDTAYTNEFLGSHTDNTYFTDPARLQLFHLLSHTDGDGGENLLVDGFKAAQIMQEENPEGLATLASTKHPFHTSGNEDTCIQPVTQARVLETHPEFGYLYQVRWNNYDRAPKSDWSIREQYQWYEAARHWDEIIKRPEMEIWTQFKPGTAIIFDNWRILHGRSEFTGKRRMCGGYVNNDDFISRFRLLKFGREKVLQNLGNFRASPDNPNYFI
;
A
#
# COMPACT_ATOMS: atom_id res chain seq x y z
N MET A 1 33.76 -8.77 -45.63
CA MET A 1 33.14 -10.08 -45.34
C MET A 1 32.06 -9.86 -44.29
N SER A 2 30.83 -10.34 -44.50
CA SER A 2 29.81 -10.37 -43.46
C SER A 2 30.38 -11.03 -42.21
N ALA A 3 30.04 -10.51 -41.01
CA ALA A 3 30.46 -11.16 -39.77
C ALA A 3 30.03 -12.64 -39.80
N PRO A 4 30.88 -13.60 -39.42
CA PRO A 4 30.53 -15.02 -39.45
C PRO A 4 29.21 -15.29 -38.71
N GLY A 5 28.31 -16.06 -39.33
CA GLY A 5 26.98 -16.36 -38.80
C GLY A 5 25.93 -15.24 -38.87
N ALA A 6 26.30 -13.97 -39.13
CA ALA A 6 25.34 -12.87 -39.17
C ALA A 6 24.36 -13.02 -40.35
N GLY A 7 23.07 -12.85 -40.07
CA GLY A 7 21.97 -13.07 -41.01
C GLY A 7 21.46 -14.52 -41.06
N HIS A 8 22.12 -15.47 -40.37
CA HIS A 8 21.61 -16.84 -40.26
C HIS A 8 20.26 -16.84 -39.55
N GLN A 9 19.23 -17.41 -40.20
CA GLN A 9 17.90 -17.55 -39.64
C GLN A 9 17.70 -19.00 -39.19
N PHE A 10 17.22 -19.16 -37.97
CA PHE A 10 16.75 -20.45 -37.49
C PHE A 10 15.33 -20.71 -38.05
N PRO A 11 14.91 -21.99 -38.18
CA PRO A 11 13.52 -22.31 -38.47
C PRO A 11 12.59 -21.58 -37.50
N SER A 12 11.46 -21.06 -37.99
CA SER A 12 10.48 -20.48 -37.09
C SER A 12 9.82 -21.57 -36.25
N GLN A 13 9.44 -21.19 -35.04
CA GLN A 13 8.86 -22.10 -34.07
C GLN A 13 7.50 -21.55 -33.65
N GLU A 14 6.48 -22.40 -33.60
CA GLU A 14 5.17 -21.99 -33.10
C GLU A 14 5.24 -21.66 -31.61
N VAL A 15 4.48 -20.66 -31.18
CA VAL A 15 4.34 -20.27 -29.78
C VAL A 15 2.87 -20.09 -29.42
N SER A 16 2.46 -20.50 -28.22
CA SER A 16 1.07 -20.35 -27.76
C SER A 16 0.95 -20.16 -26.25
N TRP A 17 -0.11 -19.45 -25.84
CA TRP A 17 -0.40 -19.15 -24.45
C TRP A 17 -1.90 -19.05 -24.13
N GLN A 18 -2.21 -19.42 -22.90
CA GLN A 18 -3.53 -19.29 -22.30
C GLN A 18 -3.60 -18.05 -21.41
N LYS A 19 -4.83 -17.64 -21.04
CA LYS A 19 -5.04 -16.60 -20.03
C LYS A 19 -4.34 -16.95 -18.71
N ARG A 20 -4.35 -18.24 -18.33
CA ARG A 20 -3.63 -18.75 -17.15
C ARG A 20 -2.14 -18.43 -17.19
N ASP A 21 -1.51 -18.53 -18.35
CA ASP A 21 -0.06 -18.35 -18.48
C ASP A 21 0.33 -16.87 -18.31
N VAL A 22 -0.50 -15.94 -18.81
CA VAL A 22 -0.26 -14.50 -18.64
C VAL A 22 -0.53 -14.05 -17.20
N LEU A 23 -1.51 -14.65 -16.51
CA LEU A 23 -1.78 -14.44 -15.09
C LEU A 23 -0.63 -14.95 -14.22
N LEU A 24 -0.17 -16.17 -14.48
CA LEU A 24 0.98 -16.78 -13.79
C LEU A 24 2.22 -15.91 -13.93
N PHE A 25 2.50 -15.45 -15.15
CA PHE A 25 3.63 -14.57 -15.41
C PHE A 25 3.53 -13.26 -14.61
N ALA A 26 2.41 -12.54 -14.73
CA ALA A 26 2.21 -11.28 -14.03
C ALA A 26 2.35 -11.42 -12.51
N ASN A 27 1.76 -12.47 -11.93
CA ASN A 27 1.88 -12.78 -10.52
C ASN A 27 3.35 -13.07 -10.14
N SER A 28 4.01 -13.95 -10.89
CA SER A 28 5.37 -14.40 -10.59
C SER A 28 6.44 -13.30 -10.65
N ILE A 29 6.19 -12.18 -11.36
CA ILE A 29 7.13 -11.05 -11.45
C ILE A 29 6.84 -9.95 -10.42
N GLY A 30 5.76 -10.08 -9.64
CA GLY A 30 5.46 -9.18 -8.52
C GLY A 30 4.25 -8.25 -8.68
N CYS A 31 3.43 -8.40 -9.73
CA CYS A 31 2.17 -7.65 -9.83
C CYS A 31 1.31 -7.87 -8.57
N LYS A 32 0.69 -6.81 -8.05
CA LYS A 32 -0.04 -6.84 -6.77
C LYS A 32 -1.55 -6.78 -6.96
N ALA A 33 -2.29 -7.03 -5.87
CA ALA A 33 -3.76 -7.11 -5.88
C ALA A 33 -4.46 -5.81 -6.33
N ASP A 34 -3.78 -4.67 -6.32
CA ASP A 34 -4.26 -3.40 -6.86
C ASP A 34 -4.02 -3.25 -8.38
N GLU A 35 -3.38 -4.22 -9.03
CA GLU A 35 -3.15 -4.31 -10.48
C GLU A 35 -4.00 -5.43 -11.10
N LEU A 36 -5.30 -5.47 -10.75
CA LEU A 36 -6.23 -6.52 -11.21
C LEU A 36 -6.34 -6.61 -12.74
N HIS A 37 -6.02 -5.54 -13.48
CA HIS A 37 -5.94 -5.59 -14.94
C HIS A 37 -4.84 -6.52 -15.47
N PHE A 38 -3.86 -6.93 -14.64
CA PHE A 38 -2.91 -7.99 -14.96
C PHE A 38 -3.21 -9.33 -14.27
N LEU A 39 -3.99 -9.32 -13.18
CA LEU A 39 -4.18 -10.47 -12.30
C LEU A 39 -5.59 -11.08 -12.30
N TYR A 40 -6.55 -10.48 -13.01
CA TYR A 40 -7.92 -10.96 -13.07
C TYR A 40 -8.47 -10.92 -14.50
N GLU A 41 -8.74 -12.09 -15.05
CA GLU A 41 -9.12 -12.30 -16.45
C GLU A 41 -10.49 -11.74 -16.83
N LEU A 42 -11.33 -11.41 -15.84
CA LEU A 42 -12.63 -10.76 -16.02
C LEU A 42 -12.58 -9.25 -15.77
N HIS A 43 -11.41 -8.69 -15.43
CA HIS A 43 -11.25 -7.25 -15.32
C HIS A 43 -11.56 -6.59 -16.68
N PRO A 44 -12.32 -5.48 -16.75
CA PRO A 44 -12.72 -4.86 -18.02
C PRO A 44 -11.52 -4.40 -18.87
N ASN A 45 -10.39 -4.12 -18.23
CA ASN A 45 -9.13 -3.75 -18.87
C ASN A 45 -8.07 -4.86 -18.81
N PHE A 46 -8.46 -6.15 -18.71
CA PHE A 46 -7.52 -7.26 -18.61
C PHE A 46 -6.51 -7.23 -19.77
N ALA A 47 -5.22 -7.27 -19.44
CA ALA A 47 -4.13 -7.11 -20.40
C ALA A 47 -2.95 -8.02 -20.06
N VAL A 48 -2.14 -8.32 -21.08
CA VAL A 48 -0.88 -9.07 -20.92
C VAL A 48 0.20 -8.11 -20.44
N PHE A 49 0.98 -8.51 -19.42
CA PHE A 49 2.13 -7.72 -19.01
C PHE A 49 3.14 -7.63 -20.17
N PRO A 50 3.65 -6.44 -20.56
CA PRO A 50 4.29 -6.27 -21.86
C PRO A 50 5.51 -7.16 -22.11
N THR A 51 6.26 -7.51 -21.06
CA THR A 51 7.48 -8.31 -21.18
C THR A 51 7.24 -9.82 -21.26
N TYR A 52 5.99 -10.28 -21.22
CA TYR A 52 5.60 -11.69 -21.34
C TYR A 52 6.19 -12.38 -22.58
N SER A 53 6.35 -11.65 -23.69
CA SER A 53 6.90 -12.17 -24.94
C SER A 53 8.31 -12.79 -24.79
N LEU A 54 9.08 -12.40 -23.76
CA LEU A 54 10.41 -12.92 -23.49
C LEU A 54 10.43 -14.37 -23.01
N ILE A 55 9.29 -14.88 -22.54
CA ILE A 55 9.15 -16.24 -22.02
C ILE A 55 8.75 -17.22 -23.11
N LEU A 56 8.11 -16.74 -24.18
CA LEU A 56 7.65 -17.57 -25.30
C LEU A 56 8.76 -18.42 -25.95
N PRO A 57 10.03 -17.97 -26.08
CA PRO A 57 11.12 -18.83 -26.55
C PRO A 57 11.43 -20.04 -25.67
N PHE A 58 11.10 -19.98 -24.38
CA PHE A 58 11.27 -21.09 -23.45
C PHE A 58 10.04 -22.00 -23.44
N LYS A 59 8.85 -21.39 -23.40
CA LYS A 59 7.56 -22.09 -23.35
C LYS A 59 7.17 -22.78 -24.65
N LEU A 60 7.45 -22.15 -25.80
CA LEU A 60 6.92 -22.54 -27.11
C LEU A 60 5.40 -22.78 -27.05
N THR A 61 4.94 -23.99 -27.41
CA THR A 61 3.53 -24.40 -27.34
C THR A 61 3.21 -25.30 -26.16
N ASP A 62 4.21 -25.62 -25.33
CA ASP A 62 4.07 -26.62 -24.27
C ASP A 62 3.09 -26.17 -23.20
N GLN A 63 2.36 -27.15 -22.66
CA GLN A 63 1.45 -27.00 -21.54
C GLN A 63 1.98 -27.67 -20.26
N GLU A 64 3.05 -28.46 -20.40
CA GLU A 64 3.70 -29.23 -19.33
C GLU A 64 5.13 -28.74 -19.09
N VAL A 65 5.76 -29.28 -18.04
CA VAL A 65 7.19 -29.09 -17.81
C VAL A 65 8.02 -29.75 -18.90
N THR A 66 9.20 -29.20 -19.20
CA THR A 66 10.06 -29.67 -20.30
C THR A 66 11.48 -29.92 -19.82
N ASP A 67 12.18 -30.89 -20.44
CA ASP A 67 13.63 -31.03 -20.27
C ASP A 67 14.36 -29.87 -20.98
N PHE A 68 14.90 -28.96 -20.16
CA PHE A 68 15.60 -27.76 -20.62
C PHE A 68 16.85 -28.07 -21.44
N TYR A 69 17.64 -29.07 -21.05
CA TYR A 69 18.90 -29.40 -21.73
C TYR A 69 18.67 -30.12 -23.04
N ALA A 70 17.68 -31.01 -23.11
CA ALA A 70 17.28 -31.64 -24.36
C ALA A 70 16.80 -30.60 -25.38
N ARG A 71 16.06 -29.57 -24.92
CA ARG A 71 15.54 -28.47 -25.76
C ARG A 71 16.60 -27.47 -26.20
N SER A 72 17.61 -27.24 -25.37
CA SER A 72 18.63 -26.19 -25.58
C SER A 72 19.80 -26.64 -26.46
N GLN A 73 19.67 -27.75 -27.18
CA GLN A 73 20.61 -28.20 -28.20
C GLN A 73 20.56 -27.24 -29.40
N GLY A 74 21.43 -26.23 -29.39
CA GLY A 74 21.45 -25.22 -30.45
C GLY A 74 21.79 -25.79 -31.83
N SER A 75 21.10 -25.29 -32.86
CA SER A 75 21.47 -25.60 -34.24
C SER A 75 22.82 -24.96 -34.60
N PRO A 76 23.65 -25.61 -35.43
CA PRO A 76 24.94 -25.06 -35.84
C PRO A 76 24.77 -23.71 -36.53
N ILE A 77 25.52 -22.69 -36.09
CA ILE A 77 25.59 -21.41 -36.76
C ILE A 77 26.67 -21.51 -37.85
N PRO A 78 26.37 -21.23 -39.13
CA PRO A 78 27.35 -21.33 -40.21
C PRO A 78 28.54 -20.40 -40.00
N GLY A 79 29.76 -20.91 -40.21
CA GLY A 79 30.98 -20.11 -40.19
C GLY A 79 31.54 -19.79 -38.81
N VAL A 80 31.00 -20.38 -37.73
CA VAL A 80 31.53 -20.22 -36.36
C VAL A 80 31.75 -21.59 -35.69
N PRO A 81 32.59 -21.68 -34.64
CA PRO A 81 32.78 -22.92 -33.91
C PRO A 81 31.47 -23.44 -33.27
N LYS A 82 31.43 -24.75 -33.03
CA LYS A 82 30.37 -25.34 -32.20
C LYS A 82 30.56 -24.90 -30.76
N PHE A 83 29.57 -24.21 -30.20
CA PHE A 83 29.59 -23.77 -28.81
C PHE A 83 28.88 -24.76 -27.88
N ASP A 84 29.38 -24.87 -26.66
CA ASP A 84 28.76 -25.60 -25.56
C ASP A 84 27.77 -24.68 -24.82
N TYR A 85 26.48 -24.94 -25.05
CA TYR A 85 25.36 -24.21 -24.44
C TYR A 85 25.19 -24.45 -22.95
N ARG A 86 25.90 -25.43 -22.36
CA ARG A 86 25.95 -25.59 -20.89
C ARG A 86 26.77 -24.51 -20.20
N ARG A 87 27.58 -23.75 -20.97
CA ARG A 87 28.48 -22.70 -20.47
C ARG A 87 28.12 -21.33 -21.05
N VAL A 88 26.83 -21.08 -21.19
CA VAL A 88 26.29 -19.80 -21.66
C VAL A 88 25.65 -19.04 -20.50
N VAL A 89 25.83 -17.71 -20.49
CA VAL A 89 25.12 -16.81 -19.59
C VAL A 89 24.50 -15.67 -20.38
N ASP A 90 23.36 -15.16 -19.94
CA ASP A 90 22.76 -13.96 -20.52
C ASP A 90 23.68 -12.76 -20.27
N GLY A 91 24.00 -12.01 -21.33
CA GLY A 91 24.77 -10.77 -21.25
C GLY A 91 23.86 -9.56 -21.13
N GLN A 92 23.01 -9.34 -22.14
CA GLN A 92 22.11 -8.19 -22.22
C GLN A 92 20.88 -8.55 -23.02
N ARG A 93 19.73 -7.97 -22.67
CA ARG A 93 18.53 -8.00 -23.52
C ARG A 93 17.95 -6.62 -23.68
N LYS A 94 17.50 -6.31 -24.90
CA LYS A 94 16.66 -5.16 -25.26
C LYS A 94 15.37 -5.70 -25.88
N LEU A 95 14.23 -5.34 -25.29
CA LEU A 95 12.90 -5.58 -25.82
C LEU A 95 12.35 -4.28 -26.42
N THR A 96 11.81 -4.36 -27.62
CA THR A 96 11.01 -3.31 -28.26
C THR A 96 9.59 -3.84 -28.47
N LEU A 97 8.62 -3.14 -27.92
CA LEU A 97 7.20 -3.45 -27.99
C LEU A 97 6.59 -2.69 -29.16
N LEU A 98 6.04 -3.42 -30.12
CA LEU A 98 5.42 -2.85 -31.31
C LEU A 98 3.89 -2.88 -31.17
N LYS A 99 3.35 -3.97 -30.62
CA LYS A 99 1.92 -4.16 -30.37
C LYS A 99 1.69 -4.99 -29.10
N PRO A 100 0.57 -4.76 -28.39
CA PRO A 100 0.21 -5.59 -27.24
C PRO A 100 -0.15 -7.00 -27.69
N LEU A 101 0.32 -8.01 -26.96
CA LEU A 101 -0.13 -9.38 -27.16
C LEU A 101 -1.60 -9.52 -26.71
N PRO A 102 -2.42 -10.31 -27.42
CA PRO A 102 -3.76 -10.63 -26.94
C PRO A 102 -3.72 -11.45 -25.64
N PRO A 103 -4.75 -11.37 -24.78
CA PRO A 103 -4.82 -12.11 -23.51
C PRO A 103 -4.69 -13.64 -23.64
N SER A 104 -4.91 -14.19 -24.83
CA SER A 104 -4.60 -15.57 -25.18
C SER A 104 -4.30 -15.65 -26.67
N SER A 105 -3.52 -16.65 -27.08
CA SER A 105 -3.32 -17.00 -28.48
C SER A 105 -4.47 -17.82 -29.07
N ALA A 106 -5.52 -18.17 -28.29
CA ALA A 106 -6.62 -18.98 -28.78
C ALA A 106 -7.26 -18.40 -30.06
N GLY A 107 -7.38 -19.24 -31.09
CA GLY A 107 -7.94 -18.86 -32.38
C GLY A 107 -7.00 -18.07 -33.30
N LYS A 108 -5.73 -17.87 -32.93
CA LYS A 108 -4.70 -17.23 -33.76
C LYS A 108 -3.39 -18.02 -33.71
N LYS A 109 -2.62 -18.02 -34.79
CA LYS A 109 -1.27 -18.59 -34.79
C LYS A 109 -0.21 -17.52 -34.61
N PHE A 110 0.78 -17.84 -33.79
CA PHE A 110 1.95 -17.02 -33.56
C PHE A 110 3.22 -17.85 -33.73
N GLU A 111 4.25 -17.22 -34.26
CA GLU A 111 5.56 -17.82 -34.43
C GLU A 111 6.67 -16.95 -33.84
N LEU A 112 7.65 -17.63 -33.26
CA LEU A 112 8.96 -17.09 -32.94
C LEU A 112 9.86 -17.19 -34.17
N ARG A 113 10.34 -16.05 -34.65
CA ARG A 113 11.41 -15.96 -35.64
C ARG A 113 12.70 -15.56 -34.96
N ASN A 114 13.77 -16.31 -35.16
CA ASN A 114 15.07 -16.06 -34.55
C ASN A 114 16.16 -15.98 -35.61
N LYS A 115 17.01 -14.95 -35.53
CA LYS A 115 18.17 -14.82 -36.41
C LYS A 115 19.41 -14.36 -35.65
N VAL A 116 20.56 -14.81 -36.08
CA VAL A 116 21.86 -14.32 -35.61
C VAL A 116 22.12 -12.96 -36.26
N ILE A 117 22.41 -11.95 -35.44
CA ILE A 117 22.78 -10.61 -35.91
C ILE A 117 24.29 -10.34 -35.75
N GLY A 118 24.98 -11.12 -34.92
CA GLY A 118 26.43 -11.06 -34.79
C GLY A 118 27.01 -12.19 -33.96
N VAL A 119 28.24 -12.61 -34.28
CA VAL A 119 29.04 -13.51 -33.44
C VAL A 119 30.43 -12.90 -33.28
N TYR A 120 30.84 -12.69 -32.04
CA TYR A 120 32.01 -11.89 -31.69
C TYR A 120 32.98 -12.62 -30.77
N ASP A 121 34.21 -12.78 -31.22
CA ASP A 121 35.29 -13.35 -30.43
C ASP A 121 35.82 -12.31 -29.43
N LYS A 122 35.68 -12.59 -28.13
CA LYS A 122 36.20 -11.73 -27.06
C LYS A 122 37.56 -12.20 -26.54
N GLY A 123 38.21 -13.12 -27.25
CA GLY A 123 39.48 -13.73 -26.87
C GLY A 123 39.30 -14.75 -25.75
N LYS A 124 40.33 -14.93 -24.92
CA LYS A 124 40.33 -15.88 -23.78
C LYS A 124 39.05 -15.85 -22.92
N PRO A 125 38.42 -14.69 -22.61
CA PRO A 125 37.17 -14.65 -21.86
C PRO A 125 36.00 -15.43 -22.47
N GLY A 126 35.85 -15.47 -23.81
CA GLY A 126 34.73 -16.16 -24.44
C GLY A 126 34.27 -15.60 -25.78
N THR A 127 33.07 -16.00 -26.20
CA THR A 127 32.40 -15.52 -27.42
C THR A 127 31.04 -14.92 -27.08
N VAL A 128 30.67 -13.82 -27.74
CA VAL A 128 29.32 -13.25 -27.69
C VAL A 128 28.56 -13.67 -28.95
N VAL A 129 27.36 -14.23 -28.79
CA VAL A 129 26.40 -14.42 -29.87
C VAL A 129 25.25 -13.46 -29.65
N GLU A 130 24.98 -12.60 -30.63
CA GLU A 130 23.82 -11.71 -30.63
C GLU A 130 22.74 -12.24 -31.56
N THR A 131 21.52 -12.30 -31.05
CA THR A 131 20.34 -12.77 -31.78
C THR A 131 19.23 -11.73 -31.72
N GLU A 132 18.48 -11.60 -32.81
CA GLU A 132 17.21 -10.89 -32.84
C GLU A 132 16.07 -11.91 -32.93
N GLN A 133 15.18 -11.87 -31.95
CA GLN A 133 13.96 -12.66 -31.89
C GLN A 133 12.75 -11.76 -32.16
N SER A 134 11.75 -12.29 -32.86
CA SER A 134 10.49 -11.60 -33.14
C SER A 134 9.31 -12.52 -32.88
N ILE A 135 8.25 -12.01 -32.24
CA ILE A 135 6.95 -12.68 -32.15
C ILE A 135 6.06 -12.13 -33.25
N VAL A 136 5.58 -13.01 -34.12
CA VAL A 136 4.87 -12.64 -35.35
C VAL A 136 3.57 -13.43 -35.44
N ASP A 137 2.49 -12.81 -35.89
CA ASP A 137 1.25 -13.54 -36.18
C ASP A 137 1.22 -14.12 -37.61
N GLU A 138 0.18 -14.87 -37.91
CA GLU A 138 -0.08 -15.47 -39.23
C GLU A 138 -0.18 -14.47 -40.40
N THR A 139 -0.43 -13.18 -40.13
CA THR A 139 -0.47 -12.13 -41.16
C THR A 139 0.93 -11.58 -41.48
N GLY A 140 1.94 -11.96 -40.69
CA GLY A 140 3.30 -11.43 -40.77
C GLY A 140 3.52 -10.18 -39.91
N GLU A 141 2.55 -9.81 -39.08
CA GLU A 141 2.63 -8.65 -38.20
C GLU A 141 3.48 -8.93 -36.96
N VAL A 142 4.42 -8.03 -36.66
CA VAL A 142 5.38 -8.22 -35.55
C VAL A 142 4.88 -7.51 -34.30
N TYR A 143 4.77 -8.25 -33.20
CA TYR A 143 4.27 -7.75 -31.90
C TYR A 143 5.41 -7.24 -31.01
N SER A 144 6.52 -7.96 -31.00
CA SER A 144 7.71 -7.60 -30.20
C SER A 144 8.98 -8.02 -30.92
N LYS A 145 10.06 -7.25 -30.71
CA LYS A 145 11.42 -7.61 -31.11
C LYS A 145 12.32 -7.64 -29.89
N THR A 146 13.15 -8.66 -29.77
CA THR A 146 14.12 -8.78 -28.69
C THR A 146 15.51 -8.98 -29.26
N VAL A 147 16.43 -8.08 -28.92
CA VAL A 147 17.86 -8.27 -29.19
C VAL A 147 18.52 -8.78 -27.91
N SER A 148 19.16 -9.94 -28.01
CA SER A 148 19.80 -10.62 -26.88
C SER A 148 21.27 -10.88 -27.19
N SER A 149 22.15 -10.65 -26.21
CA SER A 149 23.56 -11.00 -26.28
C SER A 149 23.83 -12.14 -25.30
N ASN A 150 24.23 -13.31 -25.79
CA ASN A 150 24.60 -14.48 -24.99
C ASN A 150 26.12 -14.60 -24.93
N PHE A 151 26.67 -14.81 -23.73
CA PHE A 151 28.11 -14.94 -23.52
C PHE A 151 28.50 -16.39 -23.25
N PHE A 152 29.23 -16.99 -24.18
CA PHE A 152 29.77 -18.34 -24.09
C PHE A 152 31.13 -18.30 -23.40
N VAL A 153 31.13 -18.63 -22.11
CA VAL A 153 32.26 -18.46 -21.20
C VAL A 153 33.43 -19.37 -21.61
N ALA A 154 34.62 -18.79 -21.77
CA ALA A 154 35.86 -19.45 -22.15
C ALA A 154 35.85 -20.16 -23.52
N GLN A 155 34.96 -19.73 -24.43
CA GLN A 155 34.82 -20.27 -25.78
C GLN A 155 35.21 -19.25 -26.87
N GLY A 156 36.31 -18.50 -26.67
CA GLY A 156 36.87 -17.55 -27.65
C GLY A 156 38.19 -18.01 -28.27
N ASN A 157 39.00 -17.09 -28.79
CA ASN A 157 40.28 -17.34 -29.49
C ASN A 157 40.15 -18.15 -30.80
N TRP A 158 39.03 -18.05 -31.50
CA TRP A 158 38.82 -18.69 -32.79
C TRP A 158 39.07 -17.75 -33.98
N GLY A 159 39.49 -16.51 -33.72
CA GLY A 159 39.90 -15.54 -34.75
C GLY A 159 38.73 -14.72 -35.32
N GLY A 160 37.61 -14.67 -34.61
CA GLY A 160 36.41 -13.92 -35.02
C GLY A 160 36.50 -12.41 -34.85
N PRO A 161 35.51 -11.65 -35.36
CA PRO A 161 35.46 -10.20 -35.17
C PRO A 161 35.22 -9.84 -33.71
N LYS A 162 35.77 -8.71 -33.22
CA LYS A 162 35.60 -8.28 -31.82
C LYS A 162 34.21 -7.72 -31.50
N GLY A 163 33.42 -7.38 -32.53
CA GLY A 163 32.10 -6.76 -32.40
C GLY A 163 32.14 -5.28 -32.01
N PRO A 164 30.98 -4.61 -32.07
CA PRO A 164 30.87 -3.20 -31.74
C PRO A 164 31.05 -2.95 -30.23
N SER A 165 31.41 -1.72 -29.89
CA SER A 165 31.40 -1.25 -28.50
C SER A 165 29.96 -1.17 -27.98
N THR A 166 29.75 -1.62 -26.74
CA THR A 166 28.44 -1.51 -26.09
C THR A 166 28.13 -0.06 -25.75
N VAL A 167 26.94 0.42 -26.12
CA VAL A 167 26.45 1.74 -25.70
C VAL A 167 26.13 1.70 -24.20
N SER A 168 26.66 2.67 -23.46
CA SER A 168 26.49 2.80 -22.01
C SER A 168 25.40 3.81 -21.66
N TYR A 169 24.51 3.42 -20.76
CA TYR A 169 23.41 4.16 -20.17
C TYR A 169 23.57 4.17 -18.66
N ALA A 170 24.71 4.65 -18.19
CA ALA A 170 24.99 4.77 -16.76
C ALA A 170 23.94 5.68 -16.08
N PRO A 171 23.61 5.40 -14.80
CA PRO A 171 22.87 6.34 -13.96
C PRO A 171 23.56 7.72 -13.93
N PRO A 172 22.80 8.81 -13.77
CA PRO A 172 23.36 10.15 -13.64
C PRO A 172 24.18 10.27 -12.34
N GLU A 173 25.43 10.74 -12.47
CA GLU A 173 26.32 10.91 -11.32
C GLU A 173 25.77 11.94 -10.31
N GLY A 174 25.89 11.61 -9.02
CA GLY A 174 25.52 12.51 -7.91
C GLY A 174 24.03 12.83 -7.77
N ARG A 175 23.15 12.25 -8.60
CA ARG A 175 21.70 12.47 -8.55
C ARG A 175 20.97 11.33 -7.85
N LYS A 176 20.16 11.67 -6.85
CA LYS A 176 19.25 10.71 -6.19
C LYS A 176 18.24 10.14 -7.22
N PRO A 177 17.81 8.88 -7.07
CA PRO A 177 16.78 8.31 -7.91
C PRO A 177 15.46 9.10 -7.77
N ASP A 178 14.75 9.23 -8.89
CA ASP A 178 13.42 9.86 -8.96
C ASP A 178 12.32 8.92 -8.42
N ALA A 179 12.54 7.61 -8.50
CA ALA A 179 11.71 6.57 -7.90
C ALA A 179 12.56 5.36 -7.49
N VAL A 180 12.09 4.60 -6.52
CA VAL A 180 12.73 3.35 -6.07
C VAL A 180 11.65 2.29 -5.97
N HIS A 181 11.88 1.15 -6.60
CA HIS A 181 11.00 -0.01 -6.48
C HIS A 181 11.74 -1.15 -5.76
N VAL A 182 11.05 -1.83 -4.85
CA VAL A 182 11.64 -2.93 -4.08
C VAL A 182 10.78 -4.18 -4.25
N ILE A 183 11.41 -5.28 -4.61
CA ILE A 183 10.79 -6.61 -4.62
C ILE A 183 11.55 -7.53 -3.67
N GLN A 184 10.81 -8.14 -2.75
CA GLN A 184 11.33 -9.19 -1.88
C GLN A 184 11.11 -10.54 -2.56
N SER A 185 12.18 -11.26 -2.85
CA SER A 185 12.08 -12.66 -3.27
C SER A 185 11.97 -13.58 -2.06
N THR A 186 11.47 -14.79 -2.26
CA THR A 186 11.42 -15.87 -1.27
C THR A 186 12.34 -17.01 -1.75
N LEU A 187 12.48 -18.05 -0.93
CA LEU A 187 13.19 -19.26 -1.34
C LEU A 187 12.46 -19.96 -2.51
N GLU A 188 11.14 -19.79 -2.59
CA GLU A 188 10.24 -20.39 -3.57
C GLU A 188 10.13 -19.58 -4.87
N THR A 189 10.62 -18.33 -4.91
CA THR A 189 10.49 -17.44 -6.08
C THR A 189 11.01 -18.08 -7.37
N ALA A 190 12.16 -18.76 -7.33
CA ALA A 190 12.71 -19.44 -8.50
C ALA A 190 11.84 -20.64 -8.94
N HIS A 191 11.22 -21.34 -8.00
CA HIS A 191 10.32 -22.46 -8.25
C HIS A 191 8.97 -22.03 -8.84
N LEU A 192 8.46 -20.87 -8.44
CA LEU A 192 7.27 -20.30 -9.06
C LEU A 192 7.58 -19.77 -10.46
N TYR A 193 8.67 -18.99 -10.60
CA TYR A 193 8.97 -18.33 -11.87
C TYR A 193 9.32 -19.31 -13.00
N ARG A 194 9.95 -20.45 -12.70
CA ARG A 194 10.23 -21.48 -13.73
C ARG A 194 8.97 -22.02 -14.42
N LEU A 195 7.81 -21.98 -13.76
CA LEU A 195 6.54 -22.44 -14.33
C LEU A 195 6.09 -21.61 -15.54
N ASN A 196 6.71 -20.46 -15.78
CA ASN A 196 6.52 -19.69 -17.00
C ASN A 196 7.11 -20.38 -18.26
N GLY A 197 8.01 -21.34 -18.09
CA GLY A 197 8.59 -22.13 -19.20
C GLY A 197 10.11 -22.26 -19.17
N ASP A 198 10.81 -21.46 -18.36
CA ASP A 198 12.26 -21.58 -18.17
C ASP A 198 12.59 -22.60 -17.08
N TYR A 199 12.69 -23.85 -17.49
CA TYR A 199 12.90 -25.01 -16.62
C TYR A 199 14.37 -25.35 -16.37
N ASN A 200 15.31 -24.43 -16.60
CA ASN A 200 16.74 -24.66 -16.35
C ASN A 200 16.98 -25.15 -14.91
N PRO A 201 17.61 -26.33 -14.71
CA PRO A 201 17.89 -26.88 -13.38
C PRO A 201 18.70 -25.95 -12.45
N LEU A 202 19.44 -24.99 -13.02
CA LEU A 202 20.17 -23.95 -12.27
C LEU A 202 19.29 -23.16 -11.27
N HIS A 203 17.98 -23.14 -11.52
CA HIS A 203 17.00 -22.41 -10.72
C HIS A 203 16.15 -23.32 -9.80
N ALA A 204 16.38 -24.63 -9.81
CA ALA A 204 15.56 -25.60 -9.10
C ALA A 204 16.33 -26.50 -8.12
N THR A 205 17.63 -26.71 -8.35
CA THR A 205 18.45 -27.62 -7.54
C THR A 205 19.88 -27.06 -7.41
N PRO A 206 20.60 -27.29 -6.30
CA PRO A 206 21.85 -26.57 -6.03
C PRO A 206 23.05 -27.03 -6.87
N GLU A 207 23.03 -28.25 -7.40
CA GLU A 207 24.20 -28.90 -8.01
C GLU A 207 24.74 -28.15 -9.23
N PRO A 208 23.92 -27.70 -10.22
CA PRO A 208 24.41 -26.94 -11.36
C PRO A 208 25.06 -25.61 -10.95
N GLY A 209 24.46 -24.90 -10.00
CA GLY A 209 24.99 -23.62 -9.52
C GLY A 209 26.28 -23.78 -8.71
N GLN A 210 26.46 -24.89 -7.99
CA GLN A 210 27.73 -25.24 -7.36
C GLN A 210 28.80 -25.52 -8.41
N GLN A 211 28.50 -26.33 -9.44
CA GLN A 211 29.42 -26.64 -10.54
C GLN A 211 29.87 -25.39 -11.32
N MET A 212 28.98 -24.41 -11.48
CA MET A 212 29.29 -23.14 -12.15
C MET A 212 29.97 -22.11 -11.25
N GLY A 213 30.22 -22.43 -9.97
CA GLY A 213 30.87 -21.53 -9.02
C GLY A 213 29.96 -20.41 -8.47
N PHE A 214 28.65 -20.51 -8.66
CA PHE A 214 27.68 -19.61 -8.05
C PHE A 214 27.38 -19.96 -6.60
N GLY A 215 27.67 -21.19 -6.17
CA GLY A 215 27.54 -21.64 -4.77
C GLY A 215 26.13 -22.06 -4.38
N GLY A 216 25.33 -22.62 -5.30
CA GLY A 216 23.97 -23.12 -5.07
C GLY A 216 22.94 -22.52 -6.03
N ILE A 217 21.66 -22.61 -5.69
CA ILE A 217 20.54 -22.10 -6.51
C ILE A 217 20.68 -20.58 -6.70
N ILE A 218 20.36 -20.10 -7.91
CA ILE A 218 20.22 -18.68 -8.22
C ILE A 218 18.84 -18.45 -8.86
N ILE A 219 18.27 -17.26 -8.71
CA ILE A 219 17.03 -16.89 -9.41
C ILE A 219 17.33 -16.64 -10.90
N HIS A 220 16.35 -16.86 -11.77
CA HIS A 220 16.42 -16.47 -13.18
C HIS A 220 16.82 -15.00 -13.32
N GLY A 221 17.80 -14.72 -14.19
CA GLY A 221 18.10 -13.33 -14.55
C GLY A 221 16.85 -12.63 -15.10
N LEU A 222 16.06 -13.35 -15.89
CA LEU A 222 14.79 -12.85 -16.44
C LEU A 222 13.75 -12.51 -15.39
N PHE A 223 13.72 -13.17 -14.23
CA PHE A 223 12.87 -12.72 -13.13
C PHE A 223 13.27 -11.32 -12.69
N SER A 224 14.57 -11.09 -12.41
CA SER A 224 15.07 -9.77 -11.98
C SER A 224 14.81 -8.69 -13.04
N TRP A 225 14.95 -9.06 -14.31
CA TRP A 225 14.71 -8.17 -15.45
C TRP A 225 13.24 -7.80 -15.59
N ASN A 226 12.34 -8.78 -15.46
CA ASN A 226 10.90 -8.57 -15.57
C ASN A 226 10.32 -7.86 -14.35
N SER A 227 10.81 -8.16 -13.14
CA SER A 227 10.40 -7.45 -11.91
C SER A 227 10.85 -5.99 -11.92
N ALA A 228 12.03 -5.68 -12.48
CA ALA A 228 12.45 -4.29 -12.70
C ALA A 228 11.56 -3.57 -13.71
N ALA A 229 11.12 -4.26 -14.79
CA ALA A 229 10.18 -3.70 -15.77
C ALA A 229 8.80 -3.44 -15.16
N HIS A 230 8.30 -4.37 -14.33
CA HIS A 230 7.10 -4.18 -13.53
C HIS A 230 7.22 -2.98 -12.60
N GLY A 231 8.27 -2.90 -11.80
CA GLY A 231 8.52 -1.77 -10.92
C GLY A 231 8.53 -0.44 -11.65
N ILE A 232 9.27 -0.32 -12.75
CA ILE A 232 9.33 0.93 -13.52
C ILE A 232 7.97 1.32 -14.12
N LEU A 233 7.23 0.35 -14.65
CA LEU A 233 5.89 0.61 -15.20
C LEU A 233 4.90 1.01 -14.10
N ARG A 234 5.00 0.41 -12.92
CA ARG A 234 4.17 0.72 -11.75
C ARG A 234 4.49 2.12 -11.21
N GLU A 235 5.76 2.40 -10.92
CA GLU A 235 6.18 3.66 -10.29
C GLU A 235 6.01 4.89 -11.20
N LEU A 236 6.27 4.76 -12.50
CA LEU A 236 6.30 5.89 -13.42
C LEU A 236 5.27 5.82 -14.54
N GLY A 237 4.82 4.62 -14.93
CA GLY A 237 3.92 4.42 -16.06
C GLY A 237 2.46 4.26 -15.68
N GLY A 238 2.10 4.42 -14.40
CA GLY A 238 0.73 4.26 -13.91
C GLY A 238 0.17 2.84 -14.06
N SER A 239 1.05 1.82 -14.11
CA SER A 239 0.69 0.41 -14.35
C SER A 239 -0.03 0.13 -15.69
N ASP A 240 -0.09 1.09 -16.63
CA ASP A 240 -0.72 0.88 -17.94
C ASP A 240 0.26 0.23 -18.94
N PRO A 241 -0.01 -1.00 -19.44
CA PRO A 241 0.90 -1.70 -20.34
C PRO A 241 1.24 -0.93 -21.63
N LYS A 242 0.39 0.01 -22.06
CA LYS A 242 0.64 0.83 -23.26
C LYS A 242 1.76 1.86 -23.07
N ASN A 243 2.13 2.14 -21.82
CA ASN A 243 3.12 3.16 -21.52
C ASN A 243 4.56 2.66 -21.64
N LEU A 244 4.80 1.35 -21.77
CA LEU A 244 6.12 0.76 -21.99
C LEU A 244 6.38 0.52 -23.48
N LYS A 245 7.41 1.15 -24.06
CA LYS A 245 7.79 0.98 -25.49
C LYS A 245 9.07 0.20 -25.68
N GLU A 246 10.07 0.45 -24.86
CA GLU A 246 11.34 -0.29 -24.88
C GLU A 246 11.82 -0.55 -23.45
N PHE A 247 12.45 -1.70 -23.23
CA PHE A 247 13.11 -2.02 -21.97
C PHE A 247 14.41 -2.79 -22.23
N GLN A 248 15.49 -2.37 -21.59
CA GLN A 248 16.82 -2.94 -21.75
C GLN A 248 17.55 -2.97 -20.41
N ALA A 249 18.31 -4.04 -20.17
CA ALA A 249 19.30 -4.11 -19.10
C ALA A 249 20.35 -5.19 -19.40
N ARG A 250 21.52 -5.03 -18.77
CA ARG A 250 22.63 -5.98 -18.76
C ARG A 250 22.64 -6.75 -17.44
N PHE A 251 22.76 -8.07 -17.51
CA PHE A 251 22.92 -8.93 -16.35
C PHE A 251 24.34 -8.79 -15.80
N ALA A 252 24.45 -8.31 -14.56
CA ALA A 252 25.73 -7.99 -13.93
C ALA A 252 26.17 -9.05 -12.92
N SER A 253 25.22 -9.58 -12.15
CA SER A 253 25.48 -10.55 -11.07
C SER A 253 24.31 -11.50 -10.87
N PRO A 254 24.55 -12.74 -10.40
CA PRO A 254 23.47 -13.64 -9.98
C PRO A 254 22.78 -13.15 -8.71
N VAL A 255 21.53 -13.56 -8.54
CA VAL A 255 20.66 -13.26 -7.38
C VAL A 255 20.34 -14.56 -6.65
N ARG A 256 20.36 -14.57 -5.31
CA ARG A 256 19.95 -15.73 -4.53
C ARG A 256 18.45 -15.71 -4.24
N PRO A 257 17.76 -16.87 -4.22
CA PRO A 257 16.42 -16.95 -3.64
C PRO A 257 16.42 -16.37 -2.22
N GLY A 258 15.44 -15.51 -1.91
CA GLY A 258 15.38 -14.77 -0.65
C GLY A 258 16.05 -13.39 -0.68
N ASP A 259 16.89 -13.07 -1.67
CA ASP A 259 17.48 -11.74 -1.79
C ASP A 259 16.37 -10.69 -2.02
N LYS A 260 16.53 -9.54 -1.37
CA LYS A 260 15.77 -8.33 -1.68
C LYS A 260 16.38 -7.63 -2.89
N LEU A 261 15.58 -7.26 -3.88
CA LEU A 261 16.02 -6.50 -5.05
C LEU A 261 15.47 -5.08 -5.00
N THR A 262 16.37 -4.09 -5.14
CA THR A 262 16.05 -2.66 -5.18
C THR A 262 16.38 -2.11 -6.56
N THR A 263 15.38 -1.62 -7.29
CA THR A 263 15.52 -0.92 -8.57
C THR A 263 15.47 0.58 -8.33
N GLU A 264 16.61 1.25 -8.51
CA GLU A 264 16.74 2.71 -8.47
C GLU A 264 16.47 3.26 -9.88
N ILE A 265 15.61 4.28 -10.00
CA ILE A 265 15.04 4.73 -11.27
C ILE A 265 15.25 6.24 -11.45
N TRP A 266 15.70 6.65 -12.64
CA TRP A 266 16.01 8.04 -12.99
C TRP A 266 15.33 8.46 -14.29
N ARG A 267 14.59 9.56 -14.23
CA ARG A 267 13.98 10.23 -15.39
C ARG A 267 14.99 11.15 -16.06
N MET A 268 15.26 10.95 -17.34
CA MET A 268 16.29 11.72 -18.05
C MET A 268 15.75 13.00 -18.69
N GLY A 269 14.43 13.18 -18.79
CA GLY A 269 13.81 14.33 -19.46
C GLY A 269 13.97 14.33 -20.99
N ILE A 270 14.60 13.30 -21.56
CA ILE A 270 14.79 13.13 -23.01
C ILE A 270 13.56 12.41 -23.55
N VAL A 271 12.75 13.07 -24.36
CA VAL A 271 11.51 12.51 -24.91
C VAL A 271 11.64 12.25 -26.40
N GLN A 272 11.32 11.04 -26.84
CA GLN A 272 11.26 10.63 -28.25
C GLN A 272 9.92 9.96 -28.52
N ASP A 273 9.18 10.46 -29.53
CA ASP A 273 7.85 9.97 -29.93
C ASP A 273 6.84 9.88 -28.77
N GLY A 274 6.92 10.80 -27.80
CA GLY A 274 6.05 10.80 -26.62
C GLY A 274 6.46 9.86 -25.49
N PHE A 275 7.60 9.18 -25.60
CA PHE A 275 8.18 8.33 -24.55
C PHE A 275 9.45 8.97 -23.99
N GLU A 276 9.54 9.06 -22.66
CA GLU A 276 10.69 9.58 -21.94
C GLU A 276 11.74 8.48 -21.74
N GLU A 277 13.02 8.82 -21.90
CA GLU A 277 14.12 7.96 -21.49
C GLU A 277 14.20 7.91 -19.96
N VAL A 278 14.10 6.69 -19.44
CA VAL A 278 14.30 6.34 -18.04
C VAL A 278 15.53 5.45 -17.96
N ARG A 279 16.42 5.73 -16.99
CA ARG A 279 17.56 4.88 -16.66
C ARG A 279 17.37 4.22 -15.32
N PHE A 280 17.95 3.05 -15.12
CA PHE A 280 17.84 2.33 -13.86
C PHE A 280 19.03 1.42 -13.59
N VAL A 281 19.16 1.06 -12.32
CA VAL A 281 20.05 0.01 -11.81
C VAL A 281 19.26 -0.83 -10.82
N THR A 282 19.47 -2.15 -10.83
CA THR A 282 18.92 -3.03 -9.78
C THR A 282 20.05 -3.63 -8.98
N LYS A 283 19.90 -3.61 -7.66
CA LYS A 283 20.86 -4.13 -6.70
C LYS A 283 20.21 -5.15 -5.77
N ASN A 284 20.99 -6.05 -5.19
CA ASN A 284 20.51 -6.92 -4.13
C ASN A 284 20.69 -6.29 -2.73
N ASP A 285 20.31 -7.04 -1.70
CA ASP A 285 20.45 -6.72 -0.27
C ASP A 285 21.87 -6.31 0.17
N LYS A 286 22.90 -6.81 -0.53
CA LYS A 286 24.32 -6.51 -0.30
C LYS A 286 24.83 -5.33 -1.15
N ASP A 287 23.93 -4.51 -1.69
CA ASP A 287 24.21 -3.38 -2.59
C ASP A 287 24.97 -3.79 -3.87
N LYS A 288 25.01 -5.10 -4.19
CA LYS A 288 25.66 -5.60 -5.40
C LYS A 288 24.76 -5.36 -6.59
N VAL A 289 25.29 -4.73 -7.65
CA VAL A 289 24.55 -4.51 -8.90
C VAL A 289 24.27 -5.85 -9.59
N VAL A 290 22.99 -6.15 -9.80
CA VAL A 290 22.49 -7.35 -10.48
C VAL A 290 22.01 -7.05 -11.88
N LEU A 291 21.43 -5.86 -12.09
CA LEU A 291 21.13 -5.30 -13.41
C LEU A 291 21.82 -3.94 -13.55
N SER A 292 22.65 -3.82 -14.59
CA SER A 292 23.33 -2.59 -14.97
C SER A 292 22.90 -2.16 -16.35
N ASN A 293 23.31 -0.95 -16.77
CA ASN A 293 23.00 -0.43 -18.10
C ASN A 293 21.50 -0.40 -18.40
N GLY A 294 20.67 -0.17 -17.37
CA GLY A 294 19.22 -0.20 -17.47
C GLY A 294 18.70 1.02 -18.21
N ARG A 295 17.93 0.81 -19.27
CA ARG A 295 17.26 1.86 -20.04
C ARG A 295 15.86 1.42 -20.42
N CYS A 296 14.92 2.34 -20.32
CA CYS A 296 13.53 2.16 -20.68
C CYS A 296 13.03 3.39 -21.46
N LEU A 297 12.17 3.18 -22.46
CA LEU A 297 11.35 4.25 -23.05
C LEU A 297 9.93 4.10 -22.53
N LEU A 298 9.51 5.08 -21.72
CA LEU A 298 8.29 5.03 -20.95
C LEU A 298 7.46 6.31 -21.11
N LYS A 299 6.15 6.19 -21.26
CA LYS A 299 5.24 7.33 -21.09
C LYS A 299 4.95 7.53 -19.60
N VAL A 300 5.46 8.62 -19.04
CA VAL A 300 5.37 8.88 -17.59
C VAL A 300 4.02 9.50 -17.22
N VAL A 301 3.38 8.97 -16.19
CA VAL A 301 2.11 9.42 -15.61
C VAL A 301 2.39 10.00 -14.21
N GLY A 302 2.33 11.32 -14.06
CA GLY A 302 2.66 12.01 -12.80
C GLY A 302 3.30 13.39 -13.01
N PRO A 303 3.60 14.15 -11.95
CA PRO A 303 4.14 15.50 -12.06
C PRO A 303 5.42 15.53 -12.92
N LYS A 304 5.56 16.56 -13.76
CA LYS A 304 6.72 16.75 -14.64
C LYS A 304 7.99 16.84 -13.81
N SER A 305 9.05 16.15 -14.25
CA SER A 305 10.39 16.29 -13.69
C SER A 305 10.78 17.77 -13.58
N LYS A 306 11.43 18.17 -12.47
CA LYS A 306 11.92 19.53 -12.22
C LYS A 306 13.18 19.89 -13.05
N LEU A 307 13.48 19.14 -14.10
CA LEU A 307 14.64 19.39 -14.96
C LEU A 307 14.34 20.47 -16.00
N PRO A 308 15.30 21.40 -16.25
CA PRO A 308 15.29 22.23 -17.45
C PRO A 308 15.37 21.34 -18.69
N ARG A 309 14.56 21.61 -19.71
CA ARG A 309 14.68 20.95 -21.02
C ARG A 309 16.08 21.24 -21.58
N ILE A 310 16.88 20.19 -21.82
CA ILE A 310 18.12 20.32 -22.58
C ILE A 310 17.72 20.46 -24.06
N PRO A 311 18.04 21.57 -24.75
CA PRO A 311 17.76 21.70 -26.18
C PRO A 311 18.57 20.66 -26.96
N GLN A 312 17.96 20.10 -28.01
CA GLN A 312 18.67 19.28 -29.00
C GLN A 312 19.91 20.05 -29.49
N LEU A 313 21.09 19.42 -29.38
CA LEU A 313 22.37 19.97 -29.82
C LEU A 313 22.35 20.23 -31.33
N ALA A 314 22.19 21.50 -31.71
CA ALA A 314 22.76 22.02 -32.95
C ALA A 314 24.23 22.39 -32.68
N SER A 315 25.08 22.01 -33.62
CA SER A 315 26.54 22.11 -33.59
C SER A 315 27.06 23.53 -33.39
N GLY A 316 27.94 23.69 -32.39
CA GLY A 316 29.01 24.69 -32.38
C GLY A 316 28.74 25.97 -31.58
N CYS A 317 29.31 26.06 -30.37
CA CYS A 317 30.18 27.18 -29.97
C CYS A 317 30.79 26.95 -28.57
N ARG A 318 31.98 27.50 -28.34
CA ARG A 318 32.83 27.28 -27.16
C ARG A 318 32.34 28.04 -25.92
N ILE A 319 32.53 27.45 -24.74
CA ILE A 319 32.37 28.10 -23.43
C ILE A 319 33.78 28.39 -22.86
N PRO A 320 34.08 29.59 -22.33
CA PRO A 320 35.23 29.79 -21.45
C PRO A 320 34.87 29.65 -19.97
N SER A 321 35.91 29.30 -19.22
CA SER A 321 35.97 28.76 -17.87
C SER A 321 35.59 29.69 -16.71
N ILE A 322 35.25 29.00 -15.61
CA ILE A 322 34.88 29.38 -14.24
C ILE A 322 35.79 30.43 -13.58
N GLY A 323 35.19 31.26 -12.72
CA GLY A 323 35.85 31.93 -11.59
C GLY A 323 34.92 32.01 -10.38
N LEU A 324 35.17 31.18 -9.37
CA LEU A 324 34.53 31.18 -8.06
C LEU A 324 34.85 32.45 -7.26
N ARG A 325 33.89 32.92 -6.44
CA ARG A 325 34.17 33.37 -5.06
C ARG A 325 32.89 33.47 -4.21
N SER A 326 33.07 33.04 -2.96
CA SER A 326 32.16 33.03 -1.84
C SER A 326 31.87 34.42 -1.28
N LYS A 327 30.72 34.59 -0.61
CA LYS A 327 30.63 35.21 0.73
C LYS A 327 29.23 35.11 1.35
N HIS A 328 29.27 34.95 2.67
CA HIS A 328 28.16 34.89 3.61
C HIS A 328 27.41 36.22 3.80
N SER A 329 26.20 36.07 4.34
CA SER A 329 25.52 36.90 5.35
C SER A 329 24.59 38.05 4.93
N SER A 330 23.42 37.99 5.55
CA SER A 330 22.73 39.07 6.29
C SER A 330 21.53 39.79 5.65
N SER A 331 20.60 40.07 6.57
CA SER A 331 19.50 41.04 6.59
C SER A 331 18.30 40.84 5.66
N TRP A 332 17.16 40.57 6.31
CA TRP A 332 15.85 41.00 5.87
C TRP A 332 15.71 42.52 6.10
N THR A 333 15.30 43.26 5.08
CA THR A 333 14.57 44.51 5.22
C THR A 333 13.55 44.66 4.08
N ASP A 334 12.34 45.08 4.46
CA ASP A 334 11.24 45.45 3.60
C ASP A 334 11.57 46.66 2.72
N ALA A 335 11.25 46.57 1.43
CA ALA A 335 10.60 47.63 0.65
C ALA A 335 10.49 47.18 -0.82
N GLN A 336 9.27 47.17 -1.37
CA GLN A 336 8.91 48.03 -2.51
C GLN A 336 7.51 47.68 -3.03
N LYS A 337 6.58 48.60 -2.77
CA LYS A 337 5.33 48.76 -3.49
C LYS A 337 5.59 49.47 -4.84
N ASN A 338 4.80 49.05 -5.83
CA ASN A 338 4.39 49.76 -7.06
C ASN A 338 5.43 49.96 -8.17
N ASN A 339 5.20 49.30 -9.32
CA ASN A 339 4.74 49.96 -10.56
C ASN A 339 4.78 48.97 -11.75
N ILE A 340 3.62 48.53 -12.26
CA ILE A 340 3.44 48.30 -13.71
C ILE A 340 2.01 48.70 -14.07
N GLN A 341 1.87 49.84 -14.75
CA GLN A 341 0.74 50.13 -15.62
C GLN A 341 1.03 49.53 -17.00
N THR A 342 0.09 48.77 -17.53
CA THR A 342 -0.11 48.61 -18.98
C THR A 342 -1.58 48.82 -19.30
N GLN A 343 -1.82 49.70 -20.27
CA GLN A 343 -3.12 49.97 -20.87
C GLN A 343 -3.45 48.89 -21.90
N SER A 344 -4.63 48.28 -21.80
CA SER A 344 -5.68 48.34 -22.84
C SER A 344 -6.86 47.43 -22.50
N GLY A 345 -7.98 48.06 -22.15
CA GLY A 345 -9.30 47.68 -22.65
C GLY A 345 -9.95 46.39 -22.17
N GLU A 346 -10.32 46.31 -20.90
CA GLU A 346 -11.64 45.79 -20.49
C GLU A 346 -11.95 46.26 -19.06
N ARG A 347 -13.12 46.89 -18.87
CA ARG A 347 -13.59 47.37 -17.57
C ARG A 347 -13.77 46.16 -16.64
N ILE A 348 -12.89 46.00 -15.65
CA ILE A 348 -13.18 45.18 -14.49
C ILE A 348 -14.31 45.89 -13.73
N LEU A 349 -15.53 45.38 -13.90
CA LEU A 349 -16.66 45.68 -13.03
C LEU A 349 -16.21 45.42 -11.58
N GLY A 350 -16.47 46.37 -10.67
CA GLY A 350 -16.28 46.18 -9.24
C GLY A 350 -17.05 44.95 -8.73
N PRO A 351 -16.77 44.48 -7.50
CA PRO A 351 -17.32 43.23 -7.00
C PRO A 351 -18.84 43.35 -6.90
N GLU A 352 -19.55 42.76 -7.85
CA GLU A 352 -20.96 42.45 -7.66
C GLU A 352 -21.05 41.55 -6.42
N ARG A 353 -21.79 42.00 -5.40
CA ARG A 353 -22.11 41.22 -4.21
C ARG A 353 -22.57 39.82 -4.64
N ILE A 354 -21.72 38.83 -4.37
CA ILE A 354 -22.12 37.42 -4.31
C ILE A 354 -23.20 37.37 -3.21
N PRO A 355 -24.37 36.74 -3.40
CA PRO A 355 -25.29 36.53 -2.30
C PRO A 355 -24.55 35.81 -1.17
N ASP A 356 -24.52 36.39 0.04
CA ASP A 356 -23.68 35.89 1.14
C ASP A 356 -24.02 34.43 1.51
N HIS A 357 -25.26 33.98 1.25
CA HIS A 357 -25.77 32.64 1.49
C HIS A 357 -27.13 32.42 0.80
N VAL A 358 -27.59 31.17 0.73
CA VAL A 358 -28.95 30.75 0.35
C VAL A 358 -29.68 30.31 1.62
N GLN A 359 -30.90 30.82 1.83
CA GLN A 359 -31.76 30.43 2.95
C GLN A 359 -32.81 29.43 2.47
N LEU A 360 -32.89 28.26 3.11
CA LEU A 360 -33.84 27.21 2.76
C LEU A 360 -34.59 26.71 3.98
N LYS A 361 -35.83 26.25 3.78
CA LYS A 361 -36.47 25.39 4.78
C LYS A 361 -35.67 24.10 4.89
N VAL A 362 -35.33 23.72 6.11
CA VAL A 362 -34.57 22.49 6.40
C VAL A 362 -35.46 21.36 6.92
N ASN A 363 -36.74 21.63 7.17
CA ASN A 363 -37.73 20.64 7.57
C ASN A 363 -39.16 21.08 7.17
N PRO A 364 -40.15 20.17 7.25
CA PRO A 364 -41.55 20.50 6.96
C PRO A 364 -42.15 21.57 7.88
N GLU A 365 -41.65 21.70 9.12
CA GLU A 365 -42.11 22.70 10.09
C GLU A 365 -41.72 24.14 9.72
N GLY A 366 -40.82 24.32 8.74
CA GLY A 366 -40.45 25.63 8.20
C GLY A 366 -39.25 26.29 8.87
N ASN A 367 -38.45 25.54 9.64
CA ASN A 367 -37.17 26.04 10.15
C ASN A 367 -36.24 26.41 8.99
N ILE A 368 -35.51 27.51 9.12
CA ILE A 368 -34.65 28.05 8.07
C ILE A 368 -33.18 27.79 8.41
N GLY A 369 -32.43 27.27 7.43
CA GLY A 369 -30.98 27.10 7.48
C GLY A 369 -30.27 27.91 6.39
N ASN A 370 -29.03 28.31 6.64
CA ASN A 370 -28.18 29.04 5.68
C ASN A 370 -27.18 28.09 5.01
N PHE A 371 -26.90 28.33 3.73
CA PHE A 371 -25.95 27.54 2.94
C PHE A 371 -25.12 28.43 2.01
N GLY A 372 -23.85 28.10 1.81
CA GLY A 372 -23.07 28.74 0.74
C GLY A 372 -23.60 28.33 -0.63
N PRO A 373 -23.84 29.25 -1.59
CA PRO A 373 -24.47 28.92 -2.86
C PRO A 373 -23.65 27.93 -3.70
N PHE A 374 -22.33 28.12 -3.80
CA PHE A 374 -21.45 27.21 -4.53
C PHE A 374 -21.41 25.81 -3.88
N TRP A 375 -21.26 25.77 -2.55
CA TRP A 375 -21.24 24.53 -1.77
C TRP A 375 -22.55 23.74 -1.93
N LEU A 376 -23.69 24.43 -1.87
CA LEU A 376 -24.99 23.78 -2.02
C LEU A 376 -25.19 23.24 -3.44
N ARG A 377 -24.77 23.99 -4.47
CA ARG A 377 -24.80 23.53 -5.86
C ARG A 377 -23.91 22.30 -6.09
N GLU A 378 -22.70 22.32 -5.53
CA GLU A 378 -21.73 21.23 -5.60
C GLU A 378 -22.28 19.93 -4.98
N ASN A 379 -22.97 20.05 -3.85
CA ASN A 379 -23.49 18.94 -3.08
C ASN A 379 -24.98 18.67 -3.36
N CYS A 380 -25.44 18.96 -4.58
CA CYS A 380 -26.75 18.55 -5.07
C CYS A 380 -26.92 17.02 -4.96
N GLN A 381 -28.07 16.54 -4.47
CA GLN A 381 -28.34 15.12 -4.23
C GLN A 381 -28.99 14.39 -5.42
N CYS A 382 -29.16 15.06 -6.57
CA CYS A 382 -29.77 14.44 -7.75
C CYS A 382 -28.83 13.39 -8.39
N ALA A 383 -29.40 12.44 -9.14
CA ALA A 383 -28.65 11.34 -9.77
C ALA A 383 -27.60 11.79 -10.81
N LYS A 384 -27.63 13.05 -11.26
CA LYS A 384 -26.59 13.64 -12.14
C LYS A 384 -25.37 14.10 -11.36
N CYS A 385 -25.54 14.42 -10.07
CA CYS A 385 -24.48 14.99 -9.24
C CYS A 385 -23.90 13.97 -8.26
N ILE A 386 -24.73 13.06 -7.77
CA ILE A 386 -24.34 11.91 -6.95
C ILE A 386 -24.73 10.64 -7.70
N HIS A 387 -23.78 9.75 -7.92
CA HIS A 387 -24.05 8.47 -8.57
C HIS A 387 -25.01 7.64 -7.70
N PRO A 388 -26.13 7.11 -8.25
CA PRO A 388 -27.18 6.48 -7.47
C PRO A 388 -26.71 5.27 -6.66
N ASP A 389 -25.78 4.47 -7.18
CA ASP A 389 -25.30 3.26 -6.50
C ASP A 389 -24.10 3.53 -5.56
N THR A 390 -23.04 4.17 -6.07
CA THR A 390 -21.82 4.40 -5.28
C THR A 390 -21.98 5.50 -4.24
N LYS A 391 -23.01 6.36 -4.37
CA LYS A 391 -23.21 7.57 -3.57
C LYS A 391 -22.04 8.55 -3.62
N GLN A 392 -21.19 8.43 -4.63
CA GLN A 392 -20.04 9.31 -4.86
C GLN A 392 -20.41 10.46 -5.78
N ARG A 393 -19.66 11.57 -5.65
CA ARG A 393 -19.79 12.73 -6.53
C ARG A 393 -19.45 12.36 -7.97
N ALA A 394 -20.34 12.71 -8.90
CA ALA A 394 -20.22 12.42 -10.32
C ALA A 394 -19.87 13.66 -11.17
N ILE A 395 -19.86 14.85 -10.57
CA ILE A 395 -19.55 16.11 -11.26
C ILE A 395 -18.07 16.50 -11.16
N ASP A 396 -17.55 17.10 -12.23
CA ASP A 396 -16.34 17.92 -12.14
C ASP A 396 -16.68 19.24 -11.43
N THR A 397 -16.32 19.31 -10.16
CA THR A 397 -16.64 20.44 -9.27
C THR A 397 -16.18 21.77 -9.83
N PHE A 398 -14.98 21.83 -10.42
CA PHE A 398 -14.36 23.08 -10.83
C PHE A 398 -14.70 23.49 -12.27
N SER A 399 -15.53 22.69 -12.95
CA SER A 399 -16.20 23.11 -14.19
C SER A 399 -17.39 24.05 -13.92
N MET A 400 -17.90 24.11 -12.69
CA MET A 400 -19.03 24.97 -12.32
C MET A 400 -18.61 26.44 -12.19
N PRO A 401 -19.45 27.41 -12.60
CA PRO A 401 -19.16 28.82 -12.39
C PRO A 401 -19.04 29.17 -10.90
N LEU A 402 -17.95 29.84 -10.51
CA LEU A 402 -17.73 30.27 -9.12
C LEU A 402 -18.87 31.17 -8.60
N ASN A 403 -19.47 31.96 -9.48
CA ASN A 403 -20.56 32.87 -9.17
C ASN A 403 -21.95 32.25 -9.36
N VAL A 404 -22.09 30.92 -9.30
CA VAL A 404 -23.38 30.22 -9.41
C VAL A 404 -24.36 30.67 -8.32
N ARG A 405 -25.62 30.94 -8.70
CA ARG A 405 -26.66 31.46 -7.80
C ARG A 405 -27.95 30.65 -7.93
N ALA A 406 -28.67 30.49 -6.83
CA ALA A 406 -30.04 29.98 -6.85
C ALA A 406 -30.95 31.03 -7.51
N ARG A 407 -31.78 30.61 -8.46
CA ARG A 407 -32.75 31.45 -9.18
C ARG A 407 -34.16 31.28 -8.64
N ASN A 408 -34.60 30.03 -8.49
CA ASN A 408 -35.92 29.68 -8.00
C ASN A 408 -35.82 28.50 -7.03
N VAL A 409 -36.67 28.50 -6.01
CA VAL A 409 -36.73 27.42 -5.00
C VAL A 409 -38.18 26.97 -4.88
N GLU A 410 -38.40 25.70 -5.13
CA GLU A 410 -39.69 25.03 -4.95
C GLU A 410 -39.58 23.99 -3.85
N TYR A 411 -40.66 23.76 -3.12
CA TYR A 411 -40.71 22.78 -2.04
C TYR A 411 -41.79 21.74 -2.33
N ASP A 412 -41.47 20.49 -2.03
CA ASP A 412 -42.44 19.39 -1.95
C ASP A 412 -42.45 18.80 -0.53
N THR A 413 -43.09 17.63 -0.37
CA THR A 413 -43.16 16.96 0.93
C THR A 413 -41.82 16.39 1.41
N GLY A 414 -40.86 16.20 0.50
CA GLY A 414 -39.56 15.56 0.77
C GLY A 414 -38.39 16.53 0.89
N GLY A 415 -38.48 17.73 0.28
CA GLY A 415 -37.40 18.71 0.35
C GLY A 415 -37.55 19.90 -0.58
N ALA A 416 -36.40 20.46 -0.98
CA ALA A 416 -36.30 21.60 -1.89
C ALA A 416 -35.77 21.20 -3.25
N LYS A 417 -36.31 21.80 -4.32
CA LYS A 417 -35.76 21.80 -5.66
C LYS A 417 -35.31 23.20 -6.04
N ILE A 418 -34.09 23.32 -6.54
CA ILE A 418 -33.48 24.62 -6.81
C ILE A 418 -33.08 24.71 -8.28
N GLU A 419 -33.58 25.72 -8.97
CA GLU A 419 -33.06 26.11 -10.28
C GLU A 419 -31.82 26.99 -10.09
N TRP A 420 -30.72 26.61 -10.70
CA TRP A 420 -29.43 27.29 -10.59
C TRP A 420 -29.10 28.12 -11.84
N SER A 421 -28.26 29.12 -11.67
CA SER A 421 -27.90 30.04 -12.75
C SER A 421 -27.12 29.42 -13.92
N ASP A 422 -26.54 28.23 -13.71
CA ASP A 422 -25.90 27.40 -14.73
C ASP A 422 -26.91 26.54 -15.53
N GLY A 423 -28.21 26.68 -15.25
CA GLY A 423 -29.29 25.91 -15.87
C GLY A 423 -29.52 24.53 -15.23
N HIS A 424 -28.82 24.20 -14.15
CA HIS A 424 -29.05 22.95 -13.42
C HIS A 424 -30.29 23.04 -12.52
N ILE A 425 -31.02 21.92 -12.39
CA ILE A 425 -32.08 21.76 -11.39
C ILE A 425 -31.59 20.76 -10.35
N GLY A 426 -31.34 21.24 -9.14
CA GLY A 426 -30.85 20.43 -8.03
C GLY A 426 -31.96 19.91 -7.12
N ASP A 427 -31.68 18.81 -6.43
CA ASP A 427 -32.58 18.13 -5.48
C ASP A 427 -31.92 18.09 -4.09
N TYR A 428 -32.68 18.43 -3.05
CA TYR A 428 -32.20 18.62 -1.68
C TYR A 428 -33.25 18.13 -0.66
N PRO A 429 -33.19 16.87 -0.23
CA PRO A 429 -34.08 16.32 0.79
C PRO A 429 -33.93 17.03 2.15
N PHE A 430 -35.03 17.18 2.90
CA PHE A 430 -35.00 17.80 4.24
C PHE A 430 -34.05 17.08 5.20
N ASP A 431 -34.06 15.75 5.20
CA ASP A 431 -33.16 14.95 6.04
C ASP A 431 -31.67 15.18 5.74
N TRP A 432 -31.35 15.67 4.54
CA TRP A 432 -29.99 16.08 4.17
C TRP A 432 -29.74 17.56 4.48
N LEU A 433 -30.71 18.44 4.25
CA LEU A 433 -30.57 19.88 4.52
C LEU A 433 -30.37 20.19 6.02
N LEU A 434 -31.15 19.53 6.89
CA LEU A 434 -31.11 19.76 8.33
C LEU A 434 -29.72 19.56 8.98
N PRO A 435 -29.00 18.45 8.73
CA PRO A 435 -27.66 18.24 9.30
C PRO A 435 -26.54 19.05 8.63
N HIS A 436 -26.77 19.63 7.45
CA HIS A 436 -25.72 20.33 6.69
C HIS A 436 -25.88 21.86 6.64
N GLN A 437 -26.88 22.41 7.31
CA GLN A 437 -27.03 23.86 7.43
C GLN A 437 -25.85 24.49 8.17
N GLU A 438 -25.59 25.76 7.91
CA GLU A 438 -24.64 26.54 8.69
C GLU A 438 -24.99 26.50 10.18
N HIS A 439 -24.01 26.12 11.00
CA HIS A 439 -24.13 26.14 12.45
C HIS A 439 -23.25 27.27 13.01
N THR A 440 -23.89 28.34 13.48
CA THR A 440 -23.25 29.53 14.08
C THR A 440 -22.42 29.23 15.34
N SER A 441 -22.58 28.04 15.92
CA SER A 441 -21.83 27.55 17.09
C SER A 441 -20.48 26.90 16.76
N LEU A 442 -20.08 26.77 15.49
CA LEU A 442 -18.70 26.44 15.11
C LEU A 442 -17.81 27.68 15.21
N ASN A 443 -17.80 28.32 16.39
CA ASN A 443 -16.77 29.27 16.76
C ASN A 443 -15.45 28.50 16.86
N ARG A 444 -14.77 28.31 15.73
CA ARG A 444 -13.36 27.90 15.61
C ARG A 444 -12.41 28.99 16.13
N ASN A 445 -12.86 29.80 17.09
CA ASN A 445 -11.96 30.60 17.89
C ASN A 445 -11.11 29.62 18.67
N LEU A 446 -9.82 29.59 18.38
CA LEU A 446 -8.72 28.97 19.14
C LEU A 446 -9.13 28.76 20.60
N VAL A 447 -9.77 27.62 20.85
CA VAL A 447 -10.33 27.29 22.15
C VAL A 447 -9.11 27.09 23.03
N LYS A 448 -9.04 27.84 24.14
CA LYS A 448 -8.14 27.49 25.26
C LYS A 448 -8.21 25.98 25.46
N PRO A 449 -7.14 25.27 25.84
CA PRO A 449 -7.26 23.83 26.10
C PRO A 449 -8.30 23.60 27.19
N GLU A 450 -9.53 23.29 26.78
CA GLU A 450 -10.59 22.84 27.66
C GLU A 450 -10.13 21.49 28.22
N PRO A 451 -10.48 21.18 29.48
CA PRO A 451 -10.13 19.89 30.05
C PRO A 451 -10.67 18.76 29.15
N MET A 452 -9.85 17.71 28.99
CA MET A 452 -10.22 16.50 28.25
C MET A 452 -11.60 16.03 28.68
N SER A 453 -12.52 15.86 27.72
CA SER A 453 -13.84 15.33 28.01
C SER A 453 -13.90 13.82 27.78
N PHE A 454 -15.02 13.19 28.14
CA PHE A 454 -15.23 11.75 27.98
C PHE A 454 -16.59 11.52 27.35
N ARG A 455 -16.65 10.59 26.40
CA ARG A 455 -17.94 10.10 25.86
C ARG A 455 -18.72 9.34 26.96
N PRO A 456 -20.05 9.24 26.86
CA PRO A 456 -20.83 8.37 27.72
C PRO A 456 -20.30 6.93 27.64
N MET A 457 -19.94 6.37 28.80
CA MET A 457 -19.36 5.04 28.92
C MET A 457 -19.80 4.35 30.20
N ARG A 458 -19.67 3.03 30.23
CA ARG A 458 -19.85 2.20 31.42
C ARG A 458 -18.53 1.54 31.75
N SER A 459 -18.18 1.48 33.03
CA SER A 459 -16.98 0.78 33.51
C SER A 459 -17.44 -0.31 34.47
N LEU A 460 -16.87 -1.50 34.33
CA LEU A 460 -17.19 -2.62 35.23
C LEU A 460 -16.46 -2.39 36.56
N VAL A 461 -17.19 -2.53 37.67
CA VAL A 461 -16.59 -2.57 39.01
C VAL A 461 -16.26 -4.04 39.32
N PRO A 462 -15.05 -4.36 39.83
CA PRO A 462 -14.70 -5.72 40.23
C PRO A 462 -15.76 -6.36 41.13
N GLY A 463 -16.10 -7.62 40.83
CA GLY A 463 -17.16 -8.37 41.51
C GLY A 463 -18.57 -8.22 40.92
N GLN A 464 -18.79 -7.30 39.97
CA GLN A 464 -20.05 -7.20 39.22
C GLN A 464 -20.07 -8.16 38.00
N SER A 465 -21.28 -8.39 37.45
CA SER A 465 -21.44 -9.23 36.27
C SER A 465 -20.92 -8.56 35.00
N SER A 466 -20.01 -9.24 34.30
CA SER A 466 -19.44 -8.77 33.04
C SER A 466 -20.45 -8.74 31.88
N PRO A 467 -20.30 -7.80 30.92
CA PRO A 467 -21.12 -7.78 29.70
C PRO A 467 -20.88 -9.05 28.87
N LYS A 468 -21.96 -9.73 28.49
CA LYS A 468 -21.90 -10.96 27.70
C LYS A 468 -23.06 -11.13 26.73
N VAL A 469 -22.83 -11.93 25.70
CA VAL A 469 -23.81 -12.36 24.68
C VAL A 469 -23.61 -13.84 24.33
N SER A 470 -24.61 -14.44 23.67
CA SER A 470 -24.56 -15.82 23.18
C SER A 470 -24.04 -15.87 21.74
N TYR A 471 -23.11 -16.78 21.46
CA TYR A 471 -22.59 -17.04 20.11
C TYR A 471 -23.71 -17.30 19.10
N GLU A 472 -24.61 -18.25 19.41
CA GLU A 472 -25.71 -18.64 18.54
C GLU A 472 -26.58 -17.44 18.12
N LYS A 473 -26.91 -16.58 19.09
CA LYS A 473 -27.70 -15.36 18.84
C LYS A 473 -26.96 -14.40 17.91
N VAL A 474 -25.69 -14.10 18.19
CA VAL A 474 -24.87 -13.18 17.38
C VAL A 474 -24.72 -13.66 15.92
N MET A 475 -24.58 -14.98 15.73
CA MET A 475 -24.49 -15.58 14.41
C MET A 475 -25.83 -15.60 13.67
N SER A 476 -26.96 -15.62 14.39
CA SER A 476 -28.29 -15.73 13.78
C SER A 476 -28.86 -14.44 13.19
N GLU A 477 -28.75 -13.30 13.90
CA GLU A 477 -29.47 -12.07 13.53
C GLU A 477 -28.65 -10.80 13.82
N ASP A 478 -28.80 -9.80 12.95
CA ASP A 478 -28.06 -8.53 13.07
C ASP A 478 -28.46 -7.69 14.29
N ARG A 479 -29.65 -7.89 14.86
CA ARG A 479 -30.04 -7.24 16.13
C ARG A 479 -29.17 -7.67 17.32
N TYR A 480 -28.73 -8.93 17.34
CA TYR A 480 -27.87 -9.47 18.41
C TYR A 480 -26.40 -9.14 18.16
N LEU A 481 -26.00 -9.05 16.89
CA LEU A 481 -24.72 -8.45 16.52
C LEU A 481 -24.65 -6.99 16.98
N PHE A 482 -25.70 -6.19 16.76
CA PHE A 482 -25.76 -4.82 17.28
C PHE A 482 -25.66 -4.79 18.80
N GLU A 483 -26.41 -5.63 19.52
CA GLU A 483 -26.32 -5.73 20.98
C GLU A 483 -24.88 -6.01 21.43
N TRP A 484 -24.19 -6.93 20.75
CA TRP A 484 -22.79 -7.23 21.04
C TRP A 484 -21.88 -6.01 20.81
N LEU A 485 -21.99 -5.34 19.66
CA LEU A 485 -21.18 -4.17 19.34
C LEU A 485 -21.47 -2.96 20.26
N ASP A 486 -22.73 -2.75 20.66
CA ASP A 486 -23.11 -1.69 21.61
C ASP A 486 -22.58 -1.96 23.01
N LYS A 487 -22.52 -3.23 23.44
CA LYS A 487 -21.82 -3.60 24.67
C LYS A 487 -20.32 -3.33 24.58
N ILE A 488 -19.66 -3.70 23.47
CA ILE A 488 -18.23 -3.40 23.26
C ILE A 488 -18.01 -1.88 23.30
N TYR A 489 -18.82 -1.10 22.60
CA TYR A 489 -18.68 0.36 22.56
C TYR A 489 -18.88 1.00 23.94
N SER A 490 -19.94 0.62 24.64
CA SER A 490 -20.33 1.22 25.93
C SER A 490 -19.45 0.76 27.09
N TRP A 491 -19.13 -0.53 27.18
CA TRP A 491 -18.33 -1.12 28.27
C TRP A 491 -16.84 -1.19 27.97
N GLY A 492 -16.45 -1.08 26.70
CA GLY A 492 -15.08 -1.32 26.22
C GLY A 492 -14.79 -2.79 25.95
N PHE A 493 -15.63 -3.74 26.37
CA PHE A 493 -15.45 -5.16 26.09
C PHE A 493 -16.77 -5.93 26.19
N CYS A 494 -16.80 -7.14 25.66
CA CYS A 494 -17.91 -8.08 25.84
C CYS A 494 -17.43 -9.53 25.69
N PHE A 495 -17.94 -10.40 26.56
CA PHE A 495 -17.78 -11.84 26.43
C PHE A 495 -18.78 -12.44 25.44
N VAL A 496 -18.37 -13.51 24.76
CA VAL A 496 -19.22 -14.35 23.92
C VAL A 496 -19.13 -15.78 24.42
N GLU A 497 -20.25 -16.30 24.90
CA GLU A 497 -20.36 -17.64 25.47
C GLU A 497 -20.97 -18.63 24.46
N GLY A 498 -20.55 -19.90 24.53
CA GLY A 498 -21.11 -20.99 23.73
C GLY A 498 -20.53 -21.09 22.32
N ILE A 499 -19.32 -20.59 22.10
CA ILE A 499 -18.62 -20.76 20.83
C ILE A 499 -18.15 -22.22 20.73
N PRO A 500 -18.36 -22.90 19.59
CA PRO A 500 -17.71 -24.18 19.35
C PRO A 500 -16.19 -24.06 19.54
N ILE A 501 -15.57 -25.05 20.19
CA ILE A 501 -14.16 -25.03 20.57
C ILE A 501 -13.28 -25.35 19.34
N ASN A 502 -13.31 -24.46 18.35
CA ASN A 502 -12.47 -24.52 17.16
C ASN A 502 -12.15 -23.10 16.61
N PRO A 503 -11.00 -22.94 15.94
CA PRO A 503 -10.60 -21.69 15.29
C PRO A 503 -11.66 -21.14 14.31
N GLU A 504 -12.25 -22.01 13.49
CA GLU A 504 -13.12 -21.62 12.37
C GLU A 504 -14.38 -20.88 12.83
N SER A 505 -14.98 -21.34 13.94
CA SER A 505 -16.18 -20.71 14.52
C SER A 505 -15.86 -19.33 15.10
N THR A 506 -14.64 -19.16 15.60
CA THR A 506 -14.13 -17.89 16.14
C THR A 506 -13.83 -16.90 15.04
N GLN A 507 -13.22 -17.39 13.94
CA GLN A 507 -13.00 -16.61 12.74
C GLN A 507 -14.33 -16.13 12.15
N ALA A 508 -15.32 -17.01 12.02
CA ALA A 508 -16.65 -16.64 11.55
C ALA A 508 -17.33 -15.60 12.45
N LEU A 509 -17.12 -15.68 13.77
CA LEU A 509 -17.65 -14.70 14.74
C LEU A 509 -17.06 -13.30 14.54
N ILE A 510 -15.73 -13.19 14.45
CA ILE A 510 -15.07 -11.89 14.25
C ILE A 510 -15.42 -11.30 12.88
N GLU A 511 -15.57 -12.14 11.86
CA GLU A 511 -15.95 -11.75 10.50
C GLU A 511 -17.41 -11.24 10.38
N ARG A 512 -18.28 -11.48 11.38
CA ARG A 512 -19.60 -10.83 11.46
C ARG A 512 -19.48 -9.31 11.67
N ILE A 513 -18.37 -8.84 12.23
CA ILE A 513 -18.08 -7.42 12.41
C ILE A 513 -17.56 -6.85 11.10
N ALA A 514 -16.39 -7.34 10.66
CA ALA A 514 -15.69 -6.95 9.45
C ALA A 514 -14.56 -7.96 9.15
N PHE A 515 -13.85 -7.76 8.05
CA PHE A 515 -12.66 -8.56 7.75
C PHE A 515 -11.59 -8.44 8.85
N ILE A 516 -10.78 -9.48 9.00
CA ILE A 516 -9.70 -9.52 9.99
C ILE A 516 -8.49 -8.73 9.46
N ARG A 517 -7.96 -7.83 10.29
CA ARG A 517 -6.76 -7.05 9.99
C ARG A 517 -5.55 -7.98 9.96
N HIS A 518 -4.90 -8.09 8.81
CA HIS A 518 -3.61 -8.76 8.68
C HIS A 518 -2.49 -7.87 9.23
N THR A 519 -1.60 -8.43 10.05
CA THR A 519 -0.44 -7.77 10.67
C THR A 519 0.83 -8.54 10.36
N HIS A 520 1.99 -8.09 10.83
CA HIS A 520 3.24 -8.87 10.73
C HIS A 520 3.22 -10.16 11.54
N TYR A 521 2.24 -10.36 12.44
CA TYR A 521 1.96 -11.63 13.11
C TYR A 521 1.00 -12.55 12.32
N GLY A 522 0.54 -12.12 11.14
CA GLY A 522 -0.45 -12.84 10.33
C GLY A 522 -1.85 -12.23 10.40
N GLY A 523 -2.85 -12.98 9.90
CA GLY A 523 -4.27 -12.62 9.92
C GLY A 523 -4.98 -13.13 11.16
N PHE A 524 -5.82 -14.15 11.00
CA PHE A 524 -6.36 -14.91 12.12
C PHE A 524 -5.26 -15.78 12.72
N TRP A 525 -5.03 -15.66 14.03
CA TRP A 525 -3.99 -16.42 14.73
C TRP A 525 -4.60 -17.52 15.59
N ASP A 526 -3.87 -18.64 15.66
CA ASP A 526 -4.14 -19.80 16.48
C ASP A 526 -2.80 -20.31 16.96
N PHE A 527 -2.52 -20.14 18.24
CA PHE A 527 -1.19 -20.35 18.79
C PHE A 527 -1.20 -21.04 20.15
N THR A 528 -0.05 -21.64 20.43
CA THR A 528 0.39 -22.05 21.77
C THR A 528 1.57 -21.20 22.19
N ALA A 529 1.87 -21.10 23.48
CA ALA A 529 3.08 -20.40 23.96
C ALA A 529 4.34 -21.20 23.59
N ASP A 530 4.82 -20.99 22.36
CA ASP A 530 5.95 -21.68 21.75
C ASP A 530 7.02 -20.72 21.20
N LEU A 531 6.90 -19.42 21.47
CA LEU A 531 7.80 -18.34 21.00
C LEU A 531 7.96 -18.28 19.48
N THR A 532 7.00 -18.81 18.71
CA THR A 532 7.01 -18.75 17.23
C THR A 532 7.12 -17.33 16.69
N PHE A 533 6.58 -16.35 17.41
CA PHE A 533 6.85 -14.93 17.20
C PHE A 533 7.64 -14.40 18.39
N LYS A 534 8.73 -13.66 18.14
CA LYS A 534 9.62 -13.09 19.18
C LYS A 534 8.96 -11.91 19.90
N ASP A 535 7.84 -12.16 20.57
CA ASP A 535 6.99 -11.22 21.28
C ASP A 535 6.66 -11.79 22.68
N THR A 536 6.62 -10.92 23.68
CA THR A 536 6.36 -11.32 25.08
C THR A 536 5.00 -11.96 25.28
N ALA A 537 4.03 -11.73 24.39
CA ALA A 537 2.74 -12.42 24.38
C ALA A 537 2.86 -13.95 24.18
N TYR A 538 3.97 -14.43 23.61
CA TYR A 538 4.22 -15.86 23.32
C TYR A 538 5.07 -16.56 24.40
N THR A 539 5.39 -15.89 25.51
CA THR A 539 5.99 -16.52 26.70
C THR A 539 4.91 -17.10 27.61
N ASN A 540 5.30 -17.69 28.75
CA ASN A 540 4.40 -18.07 29.85
C ASN A 540 4.46 -17.09 31.04
N GLU A 541 5.14 -15.96 30.86
CA GLU A 541 5.41 -14.97 31.90
C GLU A 541 4.19 -14.07 32.15
N PHE A 542 4.20 -13.42 33.32
CA PHE A 542 3.25 -12.35 33.66
C PHE A 542 3.33 -11.22 32.64
N LEU A 543 2.17 -10.74 32.21
CA LEU A 543 2.04 -9.61 31.29
C LEU A 543 1.14 -8.57 31.93
N GLY A 544 1.74 -7.41 32.25
CA GLY A 544 1.01 -6.30 32.88
C GLY A 544 -0.02 -5.67 31.94
N SER A 545 -0.89 -4.82 32.48
CA SER A 545 -1.91 -4.10 31.72
C SER A 545 -1.28 -3.24 30.59
N HIS A 546 -1.67 -3.51 29.35
CA HIS A 546 -1.21 -2.79 28.17
C HIS A 546 -2.27 -2.73 27.06
N THR A 547 -2.07 -1.87 26.08
CA THR A 547 -2.79 -1.86 24.79
C THR A 547 -1.87 -2.39 23.70
N ASP A 548 -2.40 -3.22 22.80
CA ASP A 548 -1.64 -3.81 21.71
C ASP A 548 -1.37 -2.83 20.57
N ASN A 549 -0.29 -3.10 19.85
CA ASN A 549 0.09 -2.42 18.61
C ASN A 549 0.31 -0.90 18.73
N THR A 550 0.85 -0.43 19.86
CA THR A 550 1.12 1.02 20.03
C THR A 550 2.10 1.59 19.00
N TYR A 551 2.91 0.71 18.40
CA TYR A 551 3.86 0.97 17.33
C TYR A 551 3.25 1.10 15.92
N PHE A 552 1.96 0.83 15.70
CA PHE A 552 1.32 1.17 14.43
C PHE A 552 0.89 2.63 14.42
N THR A 553 1.00 3.29 13.25
CA THR A 553 0.36 4.60 13.02
C THR A 553 -1.13 4.53 13.33
N ASP A 554 -1.78 3.47 12.85
CA ASP A 554 -3.18 3.13 13.09
C ASP A 554 -3.24 1.76 13.81
N PRO A 555 -3.31 1.71 15.15
CA PRO A 555 -3.44 0.47 15.92
C PRO A 555 -4.79 -0.19 15.69
N ALA A 556 -4.86 -1.52 15.81
CA ALA A 556 -6.13 -2.24 15.77
C ALA A 556 -7.09 -1.73 16.86
N ARG A 557 -8.37 -1.51 16.50
CA ARG A 557 -9.40 -1.01 17.41
C ARG A 557 -9.97 -2.12 18.27
N LEU A 558 -10.27 -3.27 17.67
CA LEU A 558 -10.77 -4.43 18.40
C LEU A 558 -9.75 -5.56 18.37
N GLN A 559 -9.70 -6.29 19.48
CA GLN A 559 -8.94 -7.52 19.61
C GLN A 559 -9.83 -8.57 20.28
N LEU A 560 -9.80 -9.78 19.72
CA LEU A 560 -10.55 -10.93 20.23
C LEU A 560 -9.58 -12.00 20.71
N PHE A 561 -9.83 -12.56 21.90
CA PHE A 561 -9.18 -13.76 22.42
C PHE A 561 -10.21 -14.85 22.71
N HIS A 562 -9.98 -16.06 22.20
CA HIS A 562 -10.76 -17.26 22.53
C HIS A 562 -9.83 -18.36 23.05
N LEU A 563 -10.10 -18.84 24.27
CA LEU A 563 -9.44 -20.01 24.82
C LEU A 563 -10.00 -21.29 24.20
N LEU A 564 -9.15 -22.07 23.53
CA LEU A 564 -9.50 -23.37 22.98
C LEU A 564 -9.20 -24.51 23.97
N SER A 565 -8.07 -24.43 24.66
CA SER A 565 -7.71 -25.42 25.69
C SER A 565 -6.66 -24.87 26.64
N HIS A 566 -6.73 -25.29 27.91
CA HIS A 566 -5.66 -25.15 28.89
C HIS A 566 -5.56 -26.48 29.65
N THR A 567 -4.50 -27.25 29.38
CA THR A 567 -4.31 -28.58 29.98
C THR A 567 -2.98 -28.63 30.73
N ASP A 568 -2.90 -29.53 31.72
CA ASP A 568 -1.66 -29.88 32.42
C ASP A 568 -0.97 -28.69 33.11
N GLY A 569 -1.75 -27.72 33.60
CA GLY A 569 -1.24 -26.58 34.35
C GLY A 569 -2.33 -25.63 34.82
N ASP A 570 -1.89 -24.57 35.52
CA ASP A 570 -2.73 -23.60 36.23
C ASP A 570 -2.40 -22.16 35.79
N GLY A 571 -3.20 -21.19 36.25
CA GLY A 571 -3.01 -19.76 35.97
C GLY A 571 -3.59 -19.31 34.63
N GLY A 572 -2.98 -18.27 34.05
CA GLY A 572 -3.41 -17.69 32.78
C GLY A 572 -4.71 -16.89 32.87
N GLU A 573 -4.99 -16.33 34.05
CA GLU A 573 -6.10 -15.42 34.30
C GLU A 573 -5.89 -14.16 33.46
N ASN A 574 -6.96 -13.69 32.81
CA ASN A 574 -6.89 -12.52 31.95
C ASN A 574 -7.18 -11.28 32.81
N LEU A 575 -6.37 -10.25 32.63
CA LEU A 575 -6.54 -8.95 33.26
C LEU A 575 -7.20 -7.99 32.27
N LEU A 576 -8.16 -7.20 32.74
CA LEU A 576 -8.73 -6.05 32.03
C LEU A 576 -8.70 -4.82 32.93
N VAL A 577 -8.35 -3.68 32.37
CA VAL A 577 -8.36 -2.38 33.05
C VAL A 577 -8.94 -1.32 32.12
N ASP A 578 -9.93 -0.55 32.59
CA ASP A 578 -10.54 0.52 31.79
C ASP A 578 -9.68 1.79 31.79
N GLY A 579 -8.90 1.99 30.73
CA GLY A 579 -8.00 3.13 30.59
C GLY A 579 -8.74 4.47 30.54
N PHE A 580 -9.99 4.51 30.08
CA PHE A 580 -10.75 5.76 30.08
C PHE A 580 -11.18 6.13 31.50
N LYS A 581 -11.56 5.13 32.33
CA LYS A 581 -11.83 5.35 33.75
C LYS A 581 -10.56 5.75 34.51
N ALA A 582 -9.41 5.16 34.19
CA ALA A 582 -8.12 5.57 34.75
C ALA A 582 -7.80 7.03 34.41
N ALA A 583 -8.07 7.47 33.19
CA ALA A 583 -7.91 8.87 32.79
C ALA A 583 -8.87 9.83 33.51
N GLN A 584 -10.10 9.40 33.84
CA GLN A 584 -10.99 10.20 34.68
C GLN A 584 -10.44 10.37 36.10
N ILE A 585 -9.95 9.30 36.70
CA ILE A 585 -9.31 9.35 38.03
C ILE A 585 -8.09 10.26 37.98
N MET A 586 -7.24 10.12 36.95
CA MET A 586 -6.08 10.99 36.78
C MET A 586 -6.47 12.45 36.55
N GLN A 587 -7.58 12.73 35.87
CA GLN A 587 -8.09 14.10 35.72
C GLN A 587 -8.46 14.73 37.06
N GLU A 588 -9.04 13.96 37.98
CA GLU A 588 -9.43 14.41 39.32
C GLU A 588 -8.21 14.55 40.25
N GLU A 589 -7.30 13.58 40.22
CA GLU A 589 -6.17 13.49 41.16
C GLU A 589 -4.92 14.26 40.71
N ASN A 590 -4.67 14.32 39.40
CA ASN A 590 -3.46 14.92 38.82
C ASN A 590 -3.70 15.47 37.40
N PRO A 591 -4.46 16.59 37.27
CA PRO A 591 -4.78 17.18 35.98
C PRO A 591 -3.56 17.65 35.19
N GLU A 592 -2.47 18.06 35.86
CA GLU A 592 -1.21 18.42 35.21
C GLU A 592 -0.51 17.21 34.59
N GLY A 593 -0.51 16.07 35.29
CA GLY A 593 -0.01 14.80 34.76
C GLY A 593 -0.83 14.30 33.58
N LEU A 594 -2.17 14.40 33.66
CA LEU A 594 -3.06 14.09 32.54
C LEU A 594 -2.71 14.94 31.31
N ALA A 595 -2.56 16.26 31.49
CA ALA A 595 -2.17 17.17 30.42
C ALA A 595 -0.80 16.82 29.84
N THR A 596 0.14 16.38 30.68
CA THR A 596 1.48 15.93 30.25
C THR A 596 1.38 14.69 29.37
N LEU A 597 0.59 13.68 29.77
CA LEU A 597 0.39 12.45 28.99
C LEU A 597 -0.43 12.68 27.69
N ALA A 598 -1.29 13.69 27.68
CA ALA A 598 -2.09 14.07 26.52
C ALA A 598 -1.35 14.97 25.52
N SER A 599 -0.30 15.67 25.94
CA SER A 599 0.46 16.59 25.07
C SER A 599 1.76 15.97 24.56
N THR A 600 2.44 15.18 25.38
CA THR A 600 3.76 14.60 25.09
C THR A 600 3.64 13.43 24.11
N LYS A 601 4.33 13.52 22.97
CA LYS A 601 4.46 12.44 22.01
C LYS A 601 5.65 11.53 22.37
N HIS A 602 5.42 10.23 22.33
CA HIS A 602 6.40 9.20 22.69
C HIS A 602 6.62 8.25 21.48
N PRO A 603 7.87 7.80 21.24
CA PRO A 603 8.15 6.80 20.22
C PRO A 603 7.80 5.39 20.71
N PHE A 604 7.28 4.58 19.80
CA PHE A 604 6.95 3.16 20.02
C PHE A 604 7.52 2.33 18.88
N HIS A 605 7.87 1.07 19.14
CA HIS A 605 8.38 0.16 18.13
C HIS A 605 8.02 -1.30 18.42
N THR A 606 8.02 -2.12 17.38
CA THR A 606 8.26 -3.57 17.49
C THR A 606 9.44 -3.92 16.60
N SER A 607 10.40 -4.65 17.16
CA SER A 607 11.69 -4.94 16.48
C SER A 607 12.27 -6.31 16.85
N GLY A 608 11.43 -7.23 17.32
CA GLY A 608 11.87 -8.56 17.75
C GLY A 608 12.31 -9.47 16.58
N ASN A 609 11.67 -9.35 15.42
CA ASN A 609 12.01 -10.12 14.23
C ASN A 609 13.11 -9.41 13.42
N GLU A 610 14.08 -10.15 12.88
CA GLU A 610 15.28 -9.60 12.22
C GLU A 610 14.97 -8.72 11.00
N ASP A 611 13.85 -8.98 10.34
CA ASP A 611 13.37 -8.30 9.14
C ASP A 611 12.32 -7.20 9.43
N THR A 612 11.91 -7.05 10.69
CA THR A 612 10.78 -6.20 11.07
C THR A 612 11.23 -5.15 12.08
N CYS A 613 11.06 -3.87 11.74
CA CYS A 613 11.17 -2.77 12.68
C CYS A 613 10.05 -1.76 12.38
N ILE A 614 8.88 -1.97 12.98
CA ILE A 614 7.70 -1.15 12.73
C ILE A 614 7.65 -0.02 13.75
N GLN A 615 7.38 1.18 13.25
CA GLN A 615 7.25 2.40 14.04
C GLN A 615 6.10 3.25 13.47
N PRO A 616 5.42 4.05 14.31
CA PRO A 616 4.42 5.00 13.82
C PRO A 616 5.05 6.07 12.92
N VAL A 617 4.30 6.57 11.93
CA VAL A 617 4.72 7.69 11.05
C VAL A 617 5.02 8.95 11.87
N THR A 618 4.32 9.14 12.99
CA THR A 618 4.61 10.17 13.99
C THR A 618 4.56 9.56 15.38
N GLN A 619 5.44 10.01 16.28
CA GLN A 619 5.34 9.69 17.72
C GLN A 619 3.91 9.97 18.24
N ALA A 620 3.41 9.10 19.12
CA ALA A 620 2.02 9.10 19.58
C ALA A 620 1.91 9.50 21.06
N ARG A 621 0.77 10.03 21.48
CA ARG A 621 0.54 10.36 22.90
C ARG A 621 -0.01 9.14 23.63
N VAL A 622 0.14 9.14 24.96
CA VAL A 622 -0.51 8.12 25.79
C VAL A 622 -2.02 8.33 25.79
N LEU A 623 -2.47 9.59 25.85
CA LEU A 623 -3.89 9.95 25.83
C LEU A 623 -4.19 10.81 24.61
N GLU A 624 -4.96 10.28 23.66
CA GLU A 624 -5.33 11.02 22.46
C GLU A 624 -6.77 11.53 22.51
N THR A 625 -6.96 12.82 22.23
CA THR A 625 -8.26 13.47 22.16
C THR A 625 -8.72 13.67 20.72
N HIS A 626 -10.02 13.51 20.47
CA HIS A 626 -10.58 13.69 19.14
C HIS A 626 -10.54 15.18 18.77
N PRO A 627 -9.99 15.57 17.61
CA PRO A 627 -9.79 16.98 17.28
C PRO A 627 -11.09 17.79 17.22
N GLU A 628 -12.20 17.18 16.79
CA GLU A 628 -13.49 17.88 16.66
C GLU A 628 -14.34 17.85 17.93
N PHE A 629 -14.22 16.79 18.75
CA PHE A 629 -15.11 16.58 19.91
C PHE A 629 -14.43 16.84 21.25
N GLY A 630 -13.10 16.86 21.29
CA GLY A 630 -12.32 17.09 22.51
C GLY A 630 -12.35 15.97 23.54
N TYR A 631 -13.08 14.86 23.29
CA TYR A 631 -13.08 13.73 24.20
C TYR A 631 -11.88 12.80 23.99
N LEU A 632 -11.47 12.09 25.04
CA LEU A 632 -10.52 10.97 24.94
C LEU A 632 -11.07 9.89 24.01
N TYR A 633 -10.31 9.53 22.97
CA TYR A 633 -10.73 8.52 21.98
C TYR A 633 -9.78 7.33 21.87
N GLN A 634 -8.53 7.46 22.32
CA GLN A 634 -7.55 6.39 22.35
C GLN A 634 -6.58 6.54 23.52
N VAL A 635 -6.29 5.41 24.18
CA VAL A 635 -5.19 5.22 25.12
C VAL A 635 -4.12 4.37 24.44
N ARG A 636 -2.86 4.79 24.50
CA ARG A 636 -1.70 4.01 24.04
C ARG A 636 -0.76 3.81 25.21
N TRP A 637 -0.83 2.63 25.82
CA TRP A 637 0.00 2.28 26.95
C TRP A 637 0.55 0.88 26.80
N ASN A 638 1.80 0.78 26.36
CA ASN A 638 2.53 -0.48 26.35
C ASN A 638 3.99 -0.20 26.73
N ASN A 639 4.40 -0.69 27.89
CA ASN A 639 5.77 -0.50 28.36
C ASN A 639 6.78 -1.25 27.49
N TYR A 640 6.40 -2.39 26.92
CA TYR A 640 7.25 -3.26 26.13
C TYR A 640 7.54 -2.68 24.73
N ASP A 641 6.58 -1.95 24.16
CA ASP A 641 6.72 -1.28 22.85
C ASP A 641 7.47 0.07 22.94
N ARG A 642 7.67 0.61 24.14
CA ARG A 642 8.08 2.00 24.34
C ARG A 642 9.56 2.22 24.02
N ALA A 643 9.87 3.10 23.07
CA ALA A 643 11.24 3.38 22.65
C ALA A 643 11.85 4.56 23.42
N PRO A 644 13.19 4.72 23.43
CA PRO A 644 13.84 5.92 23.97
C PRO A 644 13.46 7.18 23.17
N LYS A 645 12.95 8.21 23.86
CA LYS A 645 12.71 9.55 23.30
C LYS A 645 13.98 10.43 23.41
N SER A 646 14.29 11.19 22.37
CA SER A 646 15.47 12.07 22.30
C SER A 646 15.15 13.57 22.31
N ASP A 647 13.93 13.94 21.90
CA ASP A 647 13.49 15.33 21.67
C ASP A 647 12.72 15.88 22.88
N TRP A 648 13.40 15.97 24.03
CA TRP A 648 12.87 16.54 25.28
C TRP A 648 14.00 17.02 26.20
N SER A 649 13.74 18.08 26.95
CA SER A 649 14.59 18.59 28.02
C SER A 649 14.56 17.69 29.26
N ILE A 650 15.54 17.85 30.15
CA ILE A 650 15.58 17.14 31.44
C ILE A 650 14.32 17.40 32.27
N ARG A 651 13.76 18.61 32.22
CA ARG A 651 12.52 18.95 32.92
C ARG A 651 11.33 18.16 32.37
N GLU A 652 11.18 18.11 31.04
CA GLU A 652 10.11 17.37 30.37
C GLU A 652 10.21 15.86 30.66
N GLN A 653 11.44 15.32 30.75
CA GLN A 653 11.65 13.93 31.18
C GLN A 653 11.06 13.68 32.58
N TYR A 654 11.42 14.49 33.59
CA TYR A 654 10.89 14.33 34.94
C TYR A 654 9.38 14.47 35.00
N GLN A 655 8.82 15.50 34.36
CA GLN A 655 7.38 15.73 34.31
C GLN A 655 6.64 14.53 33.71
N TRP A 656 7.15 13.99 32.60
CA TRP A 656 6.53 12.85 31.97
C TRP A 656 6.64 11.57 32.82
N TYR A 657 7.79 11.28 33.42
CA TYR A 657 7.96 10.08 34.26
C TYR A 657 7.17 10.17 35.57
N GLU A 658 7.00 11.34 36.17
CA GLU A 658 6.12 11.54 37.32
C GLU A 658 4.66 11.29 36.94
N ALA A 659 4.20 11.84 35.81
CA ALA A 659 2.85 11.59 35.30
C ALA A 659 2.63 10.12 34.94
N ALA A 660 3.59 9.49 34.26
CA ALA A 660 3.54 8.08 33.88
C ALA A 660 3.55 7.14 35.09
N ARG A 661 4.26 7.49 36.18
CA ARG A 661 4.25 6.73 37.43
C ARG A 661 2.88 6.78 38.11
N HIS A 662 2.24 7.95 38.15
CA HIS A 662 0.90 8.07 38.73
C HIS A 662 -0.14 7.34 37.87
N TRP A 663 -0.04 7.42 36.54
CA TRP A 663 -0.85 6.62 35.64
C TRP A 663 -0.70 5.11 35.88
N ASP A 664 0.54 4.62 35.97
CA ASP A 664 0.83 3.20 36.23
C ASP A 664 0.32 2.73 37.60
N GLU A 665 0.34 3.61 38.60
CA GLU A 665 -0.26 3.34 39.92
C GLU A 665 -1.78 3.20 39.83
N ILE A 666 -2.47 4.13 39.18
CA ILE A 666 -3.93 4.11 39.02
C ILE A 666 -4.39 2.81 38.35
N ILE A 667 -3.76 2.41 37.23
CA ILE A 667 -4.19 1.22 36.48
C ILE A 667 -3.93 -0.10 37.23
N LYS A 668 -3.10 -0.09 38.28
CA LYS A 668 -2.80 -1.25 39.13
C LYS A 668 -3.59 -1.26 40.45
N ARG A 669 -4.48 -0.29 40.66
CA ARG A 669 -5.32 -0.29 41.86
C ARG A 669 -6.26 -1.50 41.84
N PRO A 670 -6.49 -2.19 42.98
CA PRO A 670 -7.37 -3.37 43.02
C PRO A 670 -8.79 -3.13 42.50
N GLU A 671 -9.32 -1.91 42.67
CA GLU A 671 -10.63 -1.50 42.16
C GLU A 671 -10.67 -1.26 40.64
N MET A 672 -9.50 -1.19 39.99
CA MET A 672 -9.35 -0.99 38.54
C MET A 672 -9.10 -2.32 37.79
N GLU A 673 -8.55 -3.32 38.47
CA GLU A 673 -8.21 -4.62 37.87
C GLU A 673 -9.39 -5.60 37.89
N ILE A 674 -9.78 -6.06 36.70
CA ILE A 674 -10.77 -7.12 36.52
C ILE A 674 -10.03 -8.38 36.09
N TRP A 675 -9.89 -9.32 37.03
CA TRP A 675 -9.29 -10.63 36.79
C TRP A 675 -10.37 -11.65 36.41
N THR A 676 -10.16 -12.40 35.31
CA THR A 676 -11.12 -13.40 34.83
C THR A 676 -10.43 -14.61 34.21
N GLN A 677 -10.72 -15.80 34.76
CA GLN A 677 -10.32 -17.06 34.16
C GLN A 677 -11.25 -17.44 33.00
N PHE A 678 -10.67 -17.76 31.84
CA PHE A 678 -11.45 -18.22 30.69
C PHE A 678 -11.74 -19.71 30.78
N LYS A 679 -12.88 -20.08 30.21
CA LYS A 679 -13.26 -21.48 29.97
C LYS A 679 -13.25 -21.73 28.46
N PRO A 680 -12.85 -22.92 28.00
CA PRO A 680 -12.99 -23.30 26.60
C PRO A 680 -14.41 -23.03 26.08
N GLY A 681 -14.52 -22.45 24.88
CA GLY A 681 -15.80 -22.03 24.29
C GLY A 681 -16.28 -20.63 24.70
N THR A 682 -15.43 -19.86 25.38
CA THR A 682 -15.66 -18.45 25.73
C THR A 682 -14.62 -17.57 25.06
N ALA A 683 -15.07 -16.57 24.30
CA ALA A 683 -14.21 -15.51 23.80
C ALA A 683 -14.47 -14.20 24.54
N ILE A 684 -13.46 -13.34 24.60
CA ILE A 684 -13.61 -11.92 24.87
C ILE A 684 -13.26 -11.15 23.60
N ILE A 685 -14.00 -10.09 23.34
CA ILE A 685 -13.56 -9.03 22.45
C ILE A 685 -13.55 -7.72 23.21
N PHE A 686 -12.54 -6.90 22.98
CA PHE A 686 -12.40 -5.62 23.64
C PHE A 686 -11.88 -4.55 22.68
N ASP A 687 -12.21 -3.33 23.06
CA ASP A 687 -11.77 -2.08 22.48
C ASP A 687 -10.34 -1.81 22.93
N ASN A 688 -9.37 -2.22 22.11
CA ASN A 688 -7.93 -2.09 22.37
C ASN A 688 -7.47 -0.63 22.43
N TRP A 689 -8.30 0.34 22.02
CA TRP A 689 -8.01 1.77 22.21
C TRP A 689 -8.46 2.28 23.59
N ARG A 690 -9.15 1.45 24.40
CA ARG A 690 -9.70 1.82 25.71
C ARG A 690 -9.29 0.86 26.82
N ILE A 691 -9.52 -0.43 26.61
CA ILE A 691 -9.29 -1.48 27.60
C ILE A 691 -7.84 -1.93 27.49
N LEU A 692 -7.08 -1.66 28.55
CA LEU A 692 -5.81 -2.31 28.74
C LEU A 692 -6.07 -3.75 29.17
N HIS A 693 -5.21 -4.66 28.75
CA HIS A 693 -5.33 -6.06 29.06
C HIS A 693 -3.98 -6.66 29.44
N GLY A 694 -4.00 -7.83 30.03
CA GLY A 694 -2.80 -8.55 30.47
C GLY A 694 -3.15 -9.98 30.85
N ARG A 695 -2.19 -10.68 31.46
CA ARG A 695 -2.44 -12.02 31.99
C ARG A 695 -1.53 -12.33 33.17
N SER A 696 -2.02 -13.20 34.05
CA SER A 696 -1.17 -13.85 35.04
C SER A 696 -0.19 -14.81 34.34
N GLU A 697 0.88 -15.17 35.05
CA GLU A 697 1.72 -16.30 34.66
C GLU A 697 0.90 -17.61 34.59
N PHE A 698 1.39 -18.58 33.82
CA PHE A 698 0.72 -19.88 33.73
C PHE A 698 1.69 -21.03 33.45
N THR A 699 1.21 -22.24 33.73
CA THR A 699 1.88 -23.50 33.42
C THR A 699 1.02 -24.36 32.49
N GLY A 700 1.60 -25.44 31.95
CA GLY A 700 0.90 -26.36 31.06
C GLY A 700 0.76 -25.86 29.62
N LYS A 701 -0.14 -26.50 28.88
CA LYS A 701 -0.39 -26.22 27.46
C LYS A 701 -1.65 -25.37 27.30
N ARG A 702 -1.46 -24.12 26.88
CA ARG A 702 -2.55 -23.16 26.64
C ARG A 702 -2.62 -22.81 25.14
N ARG A 703 -3.75 -23.10 24.50
CA ARG A 703 -4.02 -22.80 23.08
C ARG A 703 -5.10 -21.73 22.97
N MET A 704 -4.78 -20.65 22.28
CA MET A 704 -5.63 -19.48 22.08
C MET A 704 -5.78 -19.20 20.59
N CYS A 705 -6.93 -18.66 20.19
CA CYS A 705 -7.10 -18.11 18.85
C CYS A 705 -7.80 -16.75 18.88
N GLY A 706 -7.71 -16.00 17.78
CA GLY A 706 -8.31 -14.68 17.67
C GLY A 706 -7.75 -13.84 16.53
N GLY A 707 -8.07 -12.56 16.59
CA GLY A 707 -7.76 -11.63 15.51
C GLY A 707 -8.05 -10.19 15.87
N TYR A 708 -7.70 -9.31 14.94
CA TYR A 708 -7.83 -7.86 15.07
C TYR A 708 -8.84 -7.29 14.06
N VAL A 709 -9.54 -6.22 14.44
CA VAL A 709 -10.39 -5.44 13.53
C VAL A 709 -9.99 -3.96 13.58
N ASN A 710 -9.96 -3.32 12.42
CA ASN A 710 -9.66 -1.90 12.28
C ASN A 710 -10.77 -1.01 12.86
N ASN A 711 -10.41 0.23 13.18
CA ASN A 711 -11.34 1.23 13.67
C ASN A 711 -12.47 1.51 12.68
N ASP A 712 -12.13 1.86 11.44
CA ASP A 712 -13.09 2.40 10.49
C ASP A 712 -14.16 1.37 10.11
N ASP A 713 -13.75 0.11 9.98
CA ASP A 713 -14.65 -1.01 9.68
C ASP A 713 -15.60 -1.31 10.84
N PHE A 714 -15.08 -1.36 12.07
CA PHE A 714 -15.91 -1.53 13.27
C PHE A 714 -16.94 -0.40 13.41
N ILE A 715 -16.48 0.85 13.33
CA ILE A 715 -17.34 2.02 13.50
C ILE A 715 -18.36 2.13 12.37
N SER A 716 -17.98 1.80 11.13
CA SER A 716 -18.90 1.69 10.00
C SER A 716 -20.01 0.67 10.27
N ARG A 717 -19.63 -0.57 10.65
CA ARG A 717 -20.60 -1.64 10.96
C ARG A 717 -21.52 -1.25 12.12
N PHE A 718 -20.96 -0.67 13.18
CA PHE A 718 -21.72 -0.21 14.34
C PHE A 718 -22.74 0.88 13.99
N ARG A 719 -22.32 1.93 13.27
CA ARG A 719 -23.21 3.03 12.84
C ARG A 719 -24.34 2.52 11.94
N LEU A 720 -24.04 1.63 10.99
CA LEU A 720 -25.05 1.06 10.10
C LEU A 720 -26.10 0.23 10.84
N LEU A 721 -25.67 -0.57 11.81
CA LEU A 721 -26.58 -1.37 12.64
C LEU A 721 -27.42 -0.50 13.59
N LYS A 722 -26.83 0.56 14.15
CA LYS A 722 -27.51 1.44 15.12
C LYS A 722 -28.50 2.40 14.49
N PHE A 723 -28.12 3.01 13.37
CA PHE A 723 -28.85 4.14 12.78
C PHE A 723 -29.51 3.81 11.44
N GLY A 724 -29.15 2.69 10.82
CA GLY A 724 -29.54 2.37 9.46
C GLY A 724 -28.75 3.17 8.42
N ARG A 725 -28.73 2.65 7.19
CA ARG A 725 -27.95 3.21 6.08
C ARG A 725 -28.29 4.68 5.77
N GLU A 726 -29.58 5.00 5.65
CA GLU A 726 -30.01 6.33 5.19
C GLU A 726 -29.59 7.43 6.17
N LYS A 727 -29.78 7.24 7.47
CA LYS A 727 -29.38 8.22 8.48
C LYS A 727 -27.86 8.43 8.51
N VAL A 728 -27.07 7.37 8.27
CA VAL A 728 -25.60 7.47 8.16
C VAL A 728 -25.20 8.30 6.93
N LEU A 729 -25.81 8.03 5.77
CA LEU A 729 -25.54 8.77 4.53
C LEU A 729 -25.91 10.25 4.64
N GLN A 730 -27.06 10.55 5.26
CA GLN A 730 -27.57 11.91 5.45
C GLN A 730 -26.71 12.76 6.40
N ASN A 731 -25.81 12.15 7.19
CA ASN A 731 -24.95 12.84 8.15
C ASN A 731 -23.47 12.84 7.75
N LEU A 732 -23.08 12.44 6.53
CA LEU A 732 -21.67 12.43 6.13
C LEU A 732 -21.04 13.83 6.24
N GLY A 733 -19.94 13.94 6.98
CA GLY A 733 -19.25 15.22 7.22
C GLY A 733 -19.89 16.11 8.31
N ASN A 734 -21.02 15.70 8.89
CA ASN A 734 -21.62 16.38 10.05
C ASN A 734 -20.94 15.92 11.35
N PHE A 735 -20.16 16.78 12.00
CA PHE A 735 -19.51 16.52 13.28
C PHE A 735 -20.19 17.23 14.46
N ARG A 736 -21.50 17.49 14.39
CA ARG A 736 -22.24 18.01 15.53
C ARG A 736 -22.22 17.01 16.68
N ALA A 737 -21.82 17.46 17.87
CA ALA A 737 -21.82 16.66 19.10
C ALA A 737 -23.27 16.38 19.57
N SER A 738 -23.87 15.31 19.05
CA SER A 738 -25.22 14.87 19.41
C SER A 738 -25.29 13.33 19.39
N PRO A 739 -25.89 12.68 20.40
CA PRO A 739 -26.10 11.23 20.40
C PRO A 739 -26.96 10.71 19.24
N ASP A 740 -27.72 11.59 18.57
CA ASP A 740 -28.52 11.23 17.39
C ASP A 740 -27.73 11.32 16.08
N ASN A 741 -26.53 11.90 16.09
CA ASN A 741 -25.65 11.99 14.93
C ASN A 741 -24.76 10.73 14.87
N PRO A 742 -24.80 9.93 13.79
CA PRO A 742 -23.94 8.77 13.64
C PRO A 742 -22.44 9.05 13.80
N ASN A 743 -21.95 10.21 13.38
CA ASN A 743 -20.53 10.56 13.49
C ASN A 743 -20.08 10.95 14.90
N TYR A 744 -21.01 11.13 15.84
CA TYR A 744 -20.68 11.28 17.26
C TYR A 744 -20.00 10.02 17.82
N PHE A 745 -20.31 8.86 17.23
CA PHE A 745 -19.76 7.58 17.63
C PHE A 745 -18.47 7.33 16.87
N ILE A 746 -17.33 7.57 17.53
CA ILE A 746 -16.00 7.16 17.07
C ILE A 746 -15.42 6.11 18.00
#